data_AF-A0A2A2K3G1-F1
#
_entry.id   AF-A0A2A2K3G1-F1
#
_cell.length_a   1.000
_cell.length_b   1.000
_cell.length_c   1.000
_cell.angle_alpha   90.00
_cell.angle_beta   90.00
_cell.angle_gamma   90.00
#
_symmetry.space_group_name_H-M   'P 1'
#
loop_
_entity.id
_entity.type
_entity.pdbx_description
1 polymer ?
#
loop_
_entity_poly.entity_id
_entity_poly.type
_entity_poly.pdbx_seq_one_letter_code
_entity_poly.pdbx_strand_id
1 'polypeptide(L)'
;MAMAIPKSGLSRFMKEGAQAFKGVDEAVQRNIDAVVELAGQLRAAYGPNGLNKMVINHIEKLFVTNDAATILKELEIQHPAAKLIIMASEQQEKQVGDNTNTVIIFAAALLENAAQLINLGLSPQEIAIGYETAAEKAISILDSLVVKEATDLKNLDEVRKYLRSAITSKQYANEDVIADLVARACVQTCPANSFNFNVDNIRICKIIGGGVGQSIIMNGMVFKRGAEGEVKSAKDARLAIYTCPFDLTQTETKGTVLIENADELMNFSKGEEQEVEKQVKEIADAGVKVVVAAGKFGDLYLHFLNKYKIMGVRLTSKFDLRRLCRATGAQAQARICAPPVNLLGHCDLVEVKEIGDENVVVFDKQSEKGHVATIIIRGSSQSRIDDVERAVDDAINTYKALTKCPKLLAGGGAVEIELSRQIEQFGKKCEGLDQYSIKKFAYSLETLPKCLAENCGMNPTDALTTLMAAHEKGQKNAGINIMTHGLMDAVEANIFDLHAGKKSAIVLAVDAATTVLRVDQIIMAKPAGGPKPRGPKPQDEDDEGMAQMNFDAEVNAILAKDADHKVQLETLIGLLYRFLPSPYIPDKVDLASALQLTEKVVTLETGSMVVSRQYVAALAERLEQSDMPLEVVREVTEKVIDFILPRAISYEDQTCVLKLQLASVLERQNDVLGAARALMSINADSGQRYSGPTAQAEGTKMQLYLRIAKLLMDGGETDLAEEYVNRASLQQTENKNDSVAIELKALNARVMDAKRRFIDAAQRYYEISQVNNLHNLEIANLLFMEV
;
A
#
# COMPACT_ATOMS: atom_id res chain seq x y z
N MET A 1 -36.83 24.51 -20.92
CA MET A 1 -36.54 23.15 -20.40
C MET A 1 -36.34 22.23 -21.59
N ALA A 2 -35.12 21.70 -21.79
CA ALA A 2 -34.86 20.73 -22.86
C ALA A 2 -35.56 19.40 -22.51
N MET A 3 -36.23 18.75 -23.48
CA MET A 3 -36.85 17.44 -23.27
C MET A 3 -35.79 16.39 -22.93
N ALA A 4 -36.08 15.54 -21.94
CA ALA A 4 -35.22 14.42 -21.60
C ALA A 4 -35.15 13.43 -22.77
N ILE A 5 -33.94 13.15 -23.26
CA ILE A 5 -33.71 12.18 -24.33
C ILE A 5 -34.16 10.80 -23.82
N PRO A 6 -35.04 10.08 -24.54
CA PRO A 6 -35.49 8.76 -24.11
C PRO A 6 -34.32 7.78 -24.08
N LYS A 7 -34.15 7.07 -22.96
CA LYS A 7 -33.16 5.98 -22.83
C LYS A 7 -33.36 4.98 -23.98
N SER A 8 -32.33 4.72 -24.79
CA SER A 8 -32.37 3.82 -25.95
C SER A 8 -31.41 2.64 -25.80
N GLY A 9 -31.73 1.50 -26.42
CA GLY A 9 -30.88 0.30 -26.43
C GLY A 9 -30.85 -0.49 -25.11
N LEU A 10 -29.72 -1.16 -24.84
CA LEU A 10 -29.50 -2.05 -23.69
C LEU A 10 -29.69 -1.32 -22.34
N SER A 11 -29.51 0.01 -22.32
CA SER A 11 -29.69 0.85 -21.13
C SER A 11 -31.09 0.76 -20.48
N ARG A 12 -32.11 0.27 -21.20
CA ARG A 12 -33.47 0.05 -20.69
C ARG A 12 -33.60 -1.16 -19.76
N PHE A 13 -32.74 -2.16 -19.91
CA PHE A 13 -32.79 -3.40 -19.13
C PHE A 13 -31.91 -3.35 -17.87
N MET A 14 -31.14 -2.27 -17.72
CA MET A 14 -30.12 -2.14 -16.69
C MET A 14 -30.59 -1.26 -15.53
N LYS A 15 -30.06 -1.52 -14.33
CA LYS A 15 -30.30 -0.65 -13.17
C LYS A 15 -29.74 0.76 -13.41
N GLU A 16 -30.36 1.76 -12.80
CA GLU A 16 -29.92 3.15 -12.92
C GLU A 16 -28.47 3.31 -12.44
N GLY A 17 -27.63 3.91 -13.29
CA GLY A 17 -26.20 4.09 -13.04
C GLY A 17 -25.28 3.03 -13.63
N ALA A 18 -25.81 1.98 -14.28
CA ALA A 18 -24.98 1.06 -15.06
C ALA A 18 -24.62 1.66 -16.43
N GLN A 19 -23.36 1.48 -16.85
CA GLN A 19 -22.86 1.90 -18.16
C GLN A 19 -22.68 0.68 -19.07
N ALA A 20 -23.04 0.82 -20.34
CA ALA A 20 -22.86 -0.22 -21.34
C ALA A 20 -22.21 0.39 -22.58
N PHE A 21 -21.07 -0.17 -22.98
CA PHE A 21 -20.33 0.20 -24.20
C PHE A 21 -20.43 -0.97 -25.18
N LYS A 22 -20.75 -0.71 -26.44
CA LYS A 22 -20.94 -1.76 -27.45
C LYS A 22 -20.29 -1.35 -28.78
N GLY A 23 -19.71 -2.34 -29.45
CA GLY A 23 -19.22 -2.19 -30.82
C GLY A 23 -17.72 -1.98 -30.88
N VAL A 24 -17.21 -2.00 -32.11
CA VAL A 24 -15.75 -1.98 -32.36
C VAL A 24 -15.14 -0.65 -31.92
N ASP A 25 -15.77 0.46 -32.30
CA ASP A 25 -15.24 1.80 -32.03
C ASP A 25 -15.35 2.18 -30.54
N GLU A 26 -16.49 1.92 -29.89
CA GLU A 26 -16.69 2.34 -28.49
C GLU A 26 -16.14 1.36 -27.45
N ALA A 27 -16.17 0.04 -27.73
CA ALA A 27 -15.74 -0.98 -26.76
C ALA A 27 -14.33 -1.49 -27.06
N VAL A 28 -14.07 -1.94 -28.30
CA VAL A 28 -12.79 -2.60 -28.63
C VAL A 28 -11.64 -1.59 -28.67
N GLN A 29 -11.78 -0.47 -29.38
CA GLN A 29 -10.73 0.56 -29.41
C GLN A 29 -10.45 1.14 -28.03
N ARG A 30 -11.50 1.45 -27.25
CA ARG A 30 -11.35 1.92 -25.88
C ARG A 30 -10.62 0.91 -24.97
N ASN A 31 -10.88 -0.38 -25.15
CA ASN A 31 -10.16 -1.43 -24.44
C ASN A 31 -8.66 -1.44 -24.80
N ILE A 32 -8.36 -1.30 -26.09
CA ILE A 32 -6.98 -1.25 -26.59
C ILE A 32 -6.27 -0.02 -26.03
N ASP A 33 -6.88 1.16 -26.10
CA ASP A 33 -6.29 2.41 -25.63
C ASP A 33 -5.95 2.36 -24.15
N ALA A 34 -6.86 1.85 -23.31
CA ALA A 34 -6.62 1.70 -21.87
C ALA A 34 -5.44 0.77 -21.56
N VAL A 35 -5.25 -0.29 -22.36
CA VAL A 35 -4.11 -1.20 -22.22
C VAL A 35 -2.82 -0.54 -22.69
N VAL A 36 -2.85 0.14 -23.84
CA VAL A 36 -1.68 0.78 -24.43
C VAL A 36 -1.18 1.90 -23.51
N GLU A 37 -2.07 2.66 -22.89
CA GLU A 37 -1.73 3.67 -21.89
C GLU A 37 -1.04 3.06 -20.67
N LEU A 38 -1.60 1.97 -20.12
CA LEU A 38 -1.00 1.25 -18.99
C LEU A 38 0.40 0.72 -19.34
N ALA A 39 0.54 0.10 -20.53
CA ALA A 39 1.83 -0.41 -20.97
C ALA A 39 2.84 0.72 -21.23
N GLY A 40 2.39 1.87 -21.74
CA GLY A 40 3.22 3.06 -21.95
C GLY A 40 3.92 3.52 -20.67
N GLN A 41 3.24 3.44 -19.51
CA GLN A 41 3.84 3.76 -18.22
C GLN A 41 4.93 2.78 -17.78
N LEU A 42 4.78 1.50 -18.18
CA LEU A 42 5.68 0.40 -17.82
C LEU A 42 6.83 0.19 -18.81
N ARG A 43 6.73 0.68 -20.07
CA ARG A 43 7.82 0.59 -21.07
C ARG A 43 9.13 1.17 -20.53
N ALA A 44 9.06 2.28 -19.80
CA ALA A 44 10.21 2.93 -19.18
C ALA A 44 10.89 2.09 -18.08
N ALA A 45 10.22 1.07 -17.54
CA ALA A 45 10.74 0.17 -16.51
C ALA A 45 11.36 -1.12 -17.10
N TYR A 46 11.41 -1.24 -18.44
CA TYR A 46 11.89 -2.44 -19.11
C TYR A 46 13.40 -2.48 -19.30
N GLY A 47 14.01 -3.65 -19.06
CA GLY A 47 15.44 -3.87 -19.24
C GLY A 47 16.30 -3.32 -18.09
N PRO A 48 17.63 -3.46 -18.21
CA PRO A 48 18.56 -3.16 -17.11
C PRO A 48 18.67 -1.67 -16.77
N ASN A 49 18.44 -0.79 -17.75
CA ASN A 49 18.32 0.65 -17.53
C ASN A 49 16.87 1.08 -17.28
N GLY A 50 16.01 0.15 -16.84
CA GLY A 50 14.63 0.44 -16.49
C GLY A 50 14.53 1.41 -15.32
N LEU A 51 13.69 2.42 -15.47
CA LEU A 51 13.43 3.42 -14.43
C LEU A 51 12.49 2.85 -13.37
N ASN A 52 12.93 2.87 -12.11
CA ASN A 52 12.11 2.52 -10.97
C ASN A 52 10.91 3.47 -10.83
N LYS A 53 9.76 2.90 -10.47
CA LYS A 53 8.53 3.63 -10.15
C LYS A 53 8.34 3.67 -8.64
N MET A 54 7.91 4.84 -8.16
CA MET A 54 7.48 5.01 -6.78
C MET A 54 5.97 4.83 -6.72
N VAL A 55 5.52 3.82 -5.99
CA VAL A 55 4.10 3.52 -5.79
C VAL A 55 3.79 3.68 -4.31
N ILE A 56 2.81 4.52 -4.00
CA ILE A 56 2.30 4.71 -2.64
C ILE A 56 0.92 4.06 -2.59
N ASN A 57 0.75 3.09 -1.70
CA ASN A 57 -0.52 2.39 -1.54
C ASN A 57 -1.57 3.24 -0.82
N HIS A 58 -2.81 2.74 -0.77
CA HIS A 58 -3.87 3.29 0.09
C HIS A 58 -3.57 3.27 1.60
N ILE A 59 -2.53 2.53 2.03
CA ILE A 59 -2.02 2.49 3.42
C ILE A 59 -0.73 3.34 3.55
N GLU A 60 -0.45 4.22 2.60
CA GLU A 60 0.74 5.11 2.57
C GLU A 60 2.10 4.39 2.59
N LYS A 61 2.11 3.07 2.37
CA LYS A 61 3.35 2.31 2.23
C LYS A 61 4.02 2.64 0.88
N LEU A 62 5.27 3.06 0.95
CA LEU A 62 6.11 3.36 -0.21
C LEU A 62 6.78 2.10 -0.77
N PHE A 63 6.58 1.85 -2.06
CA PHE A 63 7.32 0.86 -2.84
C PHE A 63 8.12 1.57 -3.94
N VAL A 64 9.37 1.14 -4.11
CA VAL A 64 10.24 1.61 -5.21
C VAL A 64 10.69 0.38 -5.98
N THR A 65 10.23 0.24 -7.23
CA THR A 65 10.45 -0.99 -8.01
C THR A 65 10.32 -0.74 -9.51
N ASN A 66 11.01 -1.55 -10.32
CA ASN A 66 10.83 -1.61 -11.78
C ASN A 66 10.06 -2.85 -12.26
N ASP A 67 9.82 -3.83 -11.39
CA ASP A 67 8.99 -4.99 -11.73
C ASP A 67 7.51 -4.62 -11.94
N ALA A 68 6.97 -4.88 -13.12
CA ALA A 68 5.60 -4.53 -13.47
C ALA A 68 4.56 -5.35 -12.71
N ALA A 69 4.81 -6.62 -12.42
CA ALA A 69 3.85 -7.42 -11.68
C ALA A 69 3.61 -6.82 -10.28
N THR A 70 4.67 -6.36 -9.63
CA THR A 70 4.53 -5.70 -8.34
C THR A 70 3.92 -4.31 -8.45
N ILE A 71 4.31 -3.49 -9.44
CA ILE A 71 3.68 -2.18 -9.67
C ILE A 71 2.16 -2.33 -9.85
N LEU A 72 1.74 -3.30 -10.69
CA LEU A 72 0.32 -3.49 -11.01
C LEU A 72 -0.50 -4.10 -9.87
N LYS A 73 0.11 -4.89 -8.97
CA LYS A 73 -0.56 -5.40 -7.76
C LYS A 73 -0.92 -4.29 -6.79
N GLU A 74 -0.05 -3.28 -6.70
CA GLU A 74 -0.22 -2.17 -5.78
C GLU A 74 -1.11 -1.04 -6.34
N LEU A 75 -1.26 -0.97 -7.67
CA LEU A 75 -2.14 0.00 -8.34
C LEU A 75 -3.61 -0.43 -8.34
N GLU A 76 -4.51 0.48 -7.98
CA GLU A 76 -5.95 0.26 -8.04
C GLU A 76 -6.50 0.50 -9.45
N ILE A 77 -6.44 -0.54 -10.29
CA ILE A 77 -6.87 -0.43 -11.69
C ILE A 77 -8.37 -0.69 -11.82
N GLN A 78 -9.09 0.25 -12.43
CA GLN A 78 -10.55 0.17 -12.60
C GLN A 78 -10.95 -0.53 -13.90
N HIS A 79 -10.21 -0.31 -14.99
CA HIS A 79 -10.60 -0.74 -16.33
C HIS A 79 -10.57 -2.29 -16.48
N PRO A 80 -11.67 -2.96 -16.92
CA PRO A 80 -11.72 -4.42 -17.00
C PRO A 80 -10.69 -5.06 -17.93
N ALA A 81 -10.46 -4.48 -19.12
CA ALA A 81 -9.49 -5.03 -20.07
C ALA A 81 -8.05 -4.97 -19.53
N ALA A 82 -7.72 -3.91 -18.76
CA ALA A 82 -6.42 -3.78 -18.12
C ALA A 82 -6.24 -4.88 -17.05
N LYS A 83 -7.29 -5.20 -16.28
CA LYS A 83 -7.27 -6.30 -15.30
C LYS A 83 -6.93 -7.65 -15.92
N LEU A 84 -7.41 -7.95 -17.13
CA LEU A 84 -7.07 -9.21 -17.81
C LEU A 84 -5.55 -9.33 -18.06
N ILE A 85 -4.90 -8.23 -18.42
CA ILE A 85 -3.45 -8.22 -18.66
C ILE A 85 -2.66 -8.30 -17.35
N ILE A 86 -3.14 -7.65 -16.28
CA ILE A 86 -2.55 -7.81 -14.94
C ILE A 86 -2.60 -9.28 -14.53
N MET A 87 -3.75 -9.95 -14.70
CA MET A 87 -3.88 -11.37 -14.38
C MET A 87 -2.90 -12.24 -15.17
N ALA A 88 -2.65 -11.92 -16.45
CA ALA A 88 -1.64 -12.61 -17.25
C ALA A 88 -0.21 -12.38 -16.70
N SER A 89 0.13 -11.15 -16.31
CA SER A 89 1.41 -10.84 -15.66
C SER A 89 1.58 -11.56 -14.32
N GLU A 90 0.52 -11.65 -13.51
CA GLU A 90 0.54 -12.38 -12.24
C GLU A 90 0.70 -13.89 -12.44
N GLN A 91 0.11 -14.45 -13.50
CA GLN A 91 0.30 -15.85 -13.86
C GLN A 91 1.74 -16.13 -14.27
N GLN A 92 2.35 -15.24 -15.06
CA GLN A 92 3.76 -15.35 -15.44
C GLN A 92 4.68 -15.33 -14.20
N GLU A 93 4.42 -14.40 -13.29
CA GLU A 93 5.13 -14.28 -12.02
C GLU A 93 5.06 -15.58 -11.19
N LYS A 94 3.88 -16.20 -11.10
CA LYS A 94 3.70 -17.46 -10.34
C LYS A 94 4.35 -18.67 -11.00
N GLN A 95 4.43 -18.71 -12.33
CA GLN A 95 4.94 -19.87 -13.07
C GLN A 95 6.46 -19.86 -13.22
N VAL A 96 7.01 -18.74 -13.66
CA VAL A 96 8.44 -18.58 -13.99
C VAL A 96 9.13 -17.58 -13.08
N GLY A 97 8.42 -16.56 -12.59
CA GLY A 97 8.97 -15.50 -11.74
C GLY A 97 9.92 -14.55 -12.45
N ASP A 98 9.80 -14.43 -13.78
CA ASP A 98 10.53 -13.49 -14.63
C ASP A 98 9.72 -13.24 -15.93
N ASN A 99 10.09 -12.23 -16.72
CA ASN A 99 9.43 -11.79 -17.96
C ASN A 99 8.02 -11.20 -17.77
N THR A 100 7.70 -10.69 -16.59
CA THR A 100 6.45 -9.98 -16.29
C THR A 100 6.27 -8.75 -17.20
N ASN A 101 7.31 -7.91 -17.30
CA ASN A 101 7.31 -6.73 -18.16
C ASN A 101 7.13 -7.11 -19.65
N THR A 102 7.77 -8.20 -20.08
CA THR A 102 7.67 -8.70 -21.46
C THR A 102 6.23 -9.06 -21.83
N VAL A 103 5.49 -9.73 -20.94
CA VAL A 103 4.07 -10.09 -21.19
C VAL A 103 3.22 -8.86 -21.45
N ILE A 104 3.36 -7.82 -20.61
CA ILE A 104 2.53 -6.61 -20.69
C ILE A 104 2.87 -5.79 -21.94
N ILE A 105 4.16 -5.57 -22.20
CA ILE A 105 4.61 -4.78 -23.34
C ILE A 105 4.23 -5.49 -24.65
N PHE A 106 4.39 -6.82 -24.71
CA PHE A 106 4.06 -7.59 -25.90
C PHE A 106 2.54 -7.67 -26.13
N ALA A 107 1.74 -7.90 -25.08
CA ALA A 107 0.28 -7.87 -25.20
C ALA A 107 -0.24 -6.51 -25.69
N ALA A 108 0.33 -5.41 -25.18
CA ALA A 108 -0.03 -4.07 -25.61
C ALA A 108 0.39 -3.80 -27.07
N ALA A 109 1.58 -4.23 -27.48
CA ALA A 109 2.04 -4.11 -28.87
C ALA A 109 1.14 -4.88 -29.85
N LEU A 110 0.68 -6.08 -29.46
CA LEU A 110 -0.29 -6.87 -30.24
C LEU A 110 -1.62 -6.12 -30.41
N LEU A 111 -2.12 -5.47 -29.37
CA LEU A 111 -3.37 -4.71 -29.40
C LEU A 111 -3.21 -3.40 -30.18
N GLU A 112 -2.09 -2.70 -30.05
CA GLU A 112 -1.76 -1.49 -30.82
C GLU A 112 -1.72 -1.78 -32.33
N ASN A 113 -1.08 -2.89 -32.72
CA ASN A 113 -1.07 -3.36 -34.10
C ASN A 113 -2.42 -3.91 -34.56
N ALA A 114 -3.22 -4.49 -33.67
CA ALA A 114 -4.57 -4.93 -33.97
C ALA A 114 -5.50 -3.74 -34.27
N ALA A 115 -5.36 -2.62 -33.55
CA ALA A 115 -6.13 -1.39 -33.84
C ALA A 115 -5.89 -0.91 -35.29
N GLN A 116 -4.65 -1.00 -35.79
CA GLN A 116 -4.34 -0.66 -37.18
C GLN A 116 -5.06 -1.60 -38.17
N LEU A 117 -5.14 -2.90 -37.86
CA LEU A 117 -5.85 -3.88 -38.69
C LEU A 117 -7.38 -3.67 -38.66
N ILE A 118 -7.93 -3.33 -37.49
CA ILE A 118 -9.34 -2.97 -37.33
C ILE A 118 -9.67 -1.76 -38.20
N ASN A 119 -8.81 -0.74 -38.21
CA ASN A 119 -8.98 0.44 -39.05
C ASN A 119 -8.91 0.13 -40.56
N LEU A 120 -8.18 -0.92 -40.94
CA LEU A 120 -8.17 -1.43 -42.32
C LEU A 120 -9.41 -2.25 -42.68
N GLY A 121 -10.29 -2.55 -41.71
CA GLY A 121 -11.56 -3.24 -41.91
C GLY A 121 -11.55 -4.74 -41.58
N LEU A 122 -10.49 -5.26 -40.95
CA LEU A 122 -10.45 -6.65 -40.49
C LEU A 122 -11.29 -6.83 -39.22
N SER A 123 -11.97 -7.97 -39.10
CA SER A 123 -12.74 -8.25 -37.90
C SER A 123 -11.83 -8.64 -36.73
N PRO A 124 -12.16 -8.25 -35.48
CA PRO A 124 -11.37 -8.65 -34.30
C PRO A 124 -11.20 -10.17 -34.13
N GLN A 125 -12.17 -10.95 -34.60
CA GLN A 125 -12.14 -12.41 -34.54
C GLN A 125 -11.09 -13.01 -35.48
N GLU A 126 -11.01 -12.52 -36.73
CA GLU A 126 -9.98 -12.94 -37.69
C GLU A 126 -8.58 -12.56 -37.21
N ILE A 127 -8.43 -11.38 -36.59
CA ILE A 127 -7.15 -10.96 -35.99
C ILE A 127 -6.75 -11.92 -34.87
N ALA A 128 -7.69 -12.30 -33.99
CA ALA A 128 -7.40 -13.23 -32.91
C ALA A 128 -6.93 -14.60 -33.42
N ILE A 129 -7.56 -15.15 -34.45
CA ILE A 129 -7.16 -16.42 -35.09
C ILE A 129 -5.77 -16.30 -35.73
N GLY A 130 -5.51 -15.19 -36.44
CA GLY A 130 -4.21 -14.91 -37.02
C GLY A 130 -3.07 -14.79 -35.99
N TYR A 131 -3.36 -14.25 -34.80
CA TYR A 131 -2.39 -14.21 -33.71
C TYR A 131 -2.17 -15.58 -33.04
N GLU A 132 -3.21 -16.39 -32.88
CA GLU A 132 -3.08 -17.77 -32.36
C GLU A 132 -2.19 -18.63 -33.28
N THR A 133 -2.43 -18.57 -34.60
CA THR A 133 -1.61 -19.30 -35.59
C THR A 133 -0.15 -18.81 -35.63
N ALA A 134 0.07 -17.50 -35.51
CA ALA A 134 1.42 -16.94 -35.41
C ALA A 134 2.13 -17.38 -34.11
N ALA A 135 1.42 -17.47 -32.98
CA ALA A 135 1.95 -17.89 -31.70
C ALA A 135 2.41 -19.35 -31.72
N GLU A 136 1.59 -20.26 -32.27
CA GLU A 136 1.96 -21.66 -32.45
C GLU A 136 3.23 -21.79 -33.29
N LYS A 137 3.32 -21.01 -34.37
CA LYS A 137 4.52 -21.00 -35.21
C LYS A 137 5.73 -20.44 -34.47
N ALA A 138 5.58 -19.36 -33.72
CA ALA A 138 6.63 -18.76 -32.91
C ALA A 138 7.22 -19.76 -31.90
N ILE A 139 6.37 -20.53 -31.22
CA ILE A 139 6.80 -21.58 -30.28
C ILE A 139 7.62 -22.66 -31.00
N SER A 140 7.19 -23.10 -32.19
CA SER A 140 7.94 -24.09 -32.98
C SER A 140 9.32 -23.58 -33.41
N ILE A 141 9.44 -22.28 -33.72
CA ILE A 141 10.69 -21.65 -34.12
C ILE A 141 11.59 -21.47 -32.90
N LEU A 142 11.03 -21.12 -31.74
CA LEU A 142 11.77 -20.87 -30.50
C LEU A 142 12.63 -22.09 -30.10
N ASP A 143 12.12 -23.30 -30.27
CA ASP A 143 12.86 -24.54 -30.02
C ASP A 143 14.11 -24.70 -30.91
N SER A 144 14.14 -24.07 -32.10
CA SER A 144 15.29 -24.09 -33.02
C SER A 144 16.34 -23.01 -32.74
N LEU A 145 16.03 -22.02 -31.89
CA LEU A 145 16.90 -20.89 -31.56
C LEU A 145 17.70 -21.11 -30.26
N VAL A 146 17.66 -22.33 -29.73
CA VAL A 146 18.40 -22.72 -28.52
C VAL A 146 19.90 -22.70 -28.79
N VAL A 147 20.62 -21.90 -28.00
CA VAL A 147 22.07 -21.74 -28.13
C VAL A 147 22.81 -22.75 -27.25
N LYS A 148 22.35 -22.91 -26.00
CA LYS A 148 23.03 -23.71 -24.99
C LYS A 148 22.03 -24.46 -24.12
N GLU A 149 22.41 -25.67 -23.68
CA GLU A 149 21.69 -26.42 -22.67
C GLU A 149 22.53 -26.50 -21.38
N ALA A 150 21.91 -26.21 -20.23
CA ALA A 150 22.53 -26.28 -18.92
C ALA A 150 22.56 -27.74 -18.42
N THR A 151 23.67 -28.43 -18.64
CA THR A 151 23.83 -29.84 -18.28
C THR A 151 24.14 -30.07 -16.81
N ASP A 152 24.90 -29.19 -16.16
CA ASP A 152 25.26 -29.31 -14.75
C ASP A 152 24.83 -28.07 -13.93
N LEU A 153 23.72 -28.23 -13.20
CA LEU A 153 23.17 -27.20 -12.33
C LEU A 153 23.86 -27.15 -10.96
N LYS A 154 24.86 -27.99 -10.68
CA LYS A 154 25.64 -27.94 -9.44
C LYS A 154 26.92 -27.13 -9.57
N ASN A 155 27.31 -26.79 -10.80
CA ASN A 155 28.49 -25.97 -11.05
C ASN A 155 28.18 -24.49 -10.78
N LEU A 156 28.84 -23.91 -9.78
CA LEU A 156 28.63 -22.53 -9.34
C LEU A 156 28.89 -21.51 -10.46
N ASP A 157 29.97 -21.69 -11.24
CA ASP A 157 30.39 -20.72 -12.25
C ASP A 157 29.42 -20.68 -13.44
N GLU A 158 28.84 -21.82 -13.81
CA GLU A 158 27.84 -21.89 -14.87
C GLU A 158 26.51 -21.29 -14.42
N VAL A 159 26.03 -21.68 -13.23
CA VAL A 159 24.79 -21.16 -12.67
C VAL A 159 24.85 -19.64 -12.51
N ARG A 160 25.99 -19.10 -12.05
CA ARG A 160 26.20 -17.65 -11.95
C ARG A 160 25.99 -16.94 -13.29
N LYS A 161 26.47 -17.52 -14.40
CA LYS A 161 26.27 -16.95 -15.74
C LYS A 161 24.81 -16.98 -16.17
N TYR A 162 24.10 -18.07 -15.87
CA TYR A 162 22.70 -18.22 -16.27
C TYR A 162 21.75 -17.32 -15.47
N LEU A 163 22.05 -17.06 -14.19
CA LEU A 163 21.23 -16.19 -13.34
C LEU A 163 21.53 -14.70 -13.50
N ARG A 164 22.69 -14.35 -14.07
CA ARG A 164 23.14 -12.96 -14.19
C ARG A 164 22.13 -12.08 -14.93
N SER A 165 21.59 -12.55 -16.06
CA SER A 165 20.65 -11.79 -16.88
C SER A 165 19.36 -11.41 -16.15
N ALA A 166 18.78 -12.36 -15.41
CA ALA A 166 17.56 -12.15 -14.62
C ALA A 166 17.74 -11.11 -13.51
N ILE A 167 18.94 -11.03 -12.92
CA ILE A 167 19.24 -10.04 -11.88
C ILE A 167 19.56 -8.68 -12.50
N THR A 168 20.29 -8.67 -13.62
CA THR A 168 20.78 -7.44 -14.28
C THR A 168 19.61 -6.55 -14.73
N SER A 169 18.47 -7.14 -15.10
CA SER A 169 17.25 -6.39 -15.46
C SER A 169 16.62 -5.63 -14.29
N LYS A 170 16.83 -6.09 -13.05
CA LYS A 170 16.26 -5.50 -11.82
C LYS A 170 17.26 -4.63 -11.06
N GLN A 171 18.45 -5.18 -10.81
CA GLN A 171 19.51 -4.56 -10.03
C GLN A 171 20.78 -4.46 -10.87
N TYR A 172 20.89 -3.34 -11.58
CA TYR A 172 22.11 -3.00 -12.31
C TYR A 172 23.27 -2.68 -11.34
N ALA A 173 24.50 -2.99 -11.76
CA ALA A 173 25.77 -2.80 -11.03
C ALA A 173 26.06 -3.77 -9.86
N ASN A 174 25.05 -4.29 -9.17
CA ASN A 174 25.23 -5.29 -8.10
C ASN A 174 24.99 -6.75 -8.54
N GLU A 175 24.78 -6.96 -9.84
CA GLU A 175 24.42 -8.24 -10.45
C GLU A 175 25.38 -9.38 -10.10
N ASP A 176 26.69 -9.13 -10.13
CA ASP A 176 27.70 -10.16 -9.90
C ASP A 176 27.71 -10.69 -8.47
N VAL A 177 27.53 -9.79 -7.50
CA VAL A 177 27.50 -10.14 -6.07
C VAL A 177 26.23 -10.92 -5.76
N ILE A 178 25.08 -10.44 -6.24
CA ILE A 178 23.79 -11.09 -6.02
C ILE A 178 23.76 -12.46 -6.71
N ALA A 179 24.26 -12.55 -7.96
CA ALA A 179 24.31 -13.81 -8.71
C ALA A 179 25.16 -14.87 -8.00
N ASP A 180 26.30 -14.49 -7.42
CA ASP A 180 27.15 -15.40 -6.65
C ASP A 180 26.44 -15.88 -5.36
N LEU A 181 25.80 -14.97 -4.62
CA LEU A 181 25.03 -15.31 -3.42
C LEU A 181 23.88 -16.29 -3.72
N VAL A 182 23.10 -16.01 -4.76
CA VAL A 182 21.97 -16.87 -5.16
C VAL A 182 22.45 -18.21 -5.70
N ALA A 183 23.48 -18.22 -6.56
CA ALA A 183 24.04 -19.45 -7.09
C ALA A 183 24.52 -20.39 -5.98
N ARG A 184 25.23 -19.85 -4.97
CA ARG A 184 25.64 -20.64 -3.80
C ARG A 184 24.45 -21.22 -3.04
N ALA A 185 23.41 -20.43 -2.81
CA ALA A 185 22.20 -20.88 -2.09
C ALA A 185 21.45 -21.97 -2.86
N CYS A 186 21.29 -21.79 -4.16
CA CYS A 186 20.65 -22.77 -5.05
C CYS A 186 21.44 -24.09 -5.09
N VAL A 187 22.76 -24.05 -5.25
CA VAL A 187 23.59 -25.26 -5.31
C VAL A 187 23.62 -26.01 -3.98
N GLN A 188 23.61 -25.29 -2.84
CA GLN A 188 23.56 -25.90 -1.52
C GLN A 188 22.23 -26.61 -1.24
N THR A 189 21.11 -25.98 -1.62
CA THR A 189 19.76 -26.51 -1.39
C THR A 189 19.30 -27.52 -2.43
N CYS A 190 20.07 -27.73 -3.50
CA CYS A 190 19.73 -28.66 -4.57
C CYS A 190 19.67 -30.12 -4.09
N PRO A 191 18.49 -30.78 -4.17
CA PRO A 191 18.38 -32.19 -3.88
C PRO A 191 19.09 -33.04 -4.95
N ALA A 192 19.28 -34.33 -4.67
CA ALA A 192 19.88 -35.27 -5.62
C ALA A 192 19.12 -35.31 -6.96
N ASN A 193 17.79 -35.20 -6.91
CA ASN A 193 16.94 -35.00 -8.08
C ASN A 193 16.62 -33.51 -8.27
N SER A 194 17.34 -32.85 -9.18
CA SER A 194 17.22 -31.41 -9.44
C SER A 194 15.79 -30.96 -9.78
N PHE A 195 14.94 -31.83 -10.34
CA PHE A 195 13.58 -31.47 -10.73
C PHE A 195 12.67 -31.11 -9.54
N ASN A 196 12.96 -31.65 -8.35
CA ASN A 196 12.17 -31.39 -7.14
C ASN A 196 12.70 -30.19 -6.32
N PHE A 197 13.28 -29.20 -7.01
CA PHE A 197 13.78 -27.99 -6.36
C PHE A 197 12.62 -27.17 -5.79
N ASN A 198 12.69 -26.85 -4.49
CA ASN A 198 11.70 -26.04 -3.81
C ASN A 198 12.28 -24.66 -3.48
N VAL A 199 11.60 -23.62 -3.97
CA VAL A 199 11.93 -22.20 -3.74
C VAL A 199 11.86 -21.85 -2.24
N ASP A 200 10.91 -22.45 -1.50
CA ASP A 200 10.71 -22.18 -0.07
C ASP A 200 11.90 -22.52 0.82
N ASN A 201 12.83 -23.33 0.31
CA ASN A 201 14.03 -23.75 1.03
C ASN A 201 15.10 -22.66 1.05
N ILE A 202 15.00 -21.65 0.18
CA ILE A 202 15.85 -20.48 0.25
C ILE A 202 15.06 -19.39 0.95
N ARG A 203 15.63 -18.88 2.05
CA ARG A 203 15.03 -17.80 2.83
C ARG A 203 15.84 -16.53 2.64
N ILE A 204 15.14 -15.39 2.61
CA ILE A 204 15.76 -14.09 2.63
C ILE A 204 15.55 -13.46 4.02
N CYS A 205 16.64 -12.94 4.59
CA CYS A 205 16.64 -12.20 5.84
C CYS A 205 17.16 -10.79 5.59
N LYS A 206 16.26 -9.82 5.64
CA LYS A 206 16.53 -8.40 5.40
C LYS A 206 17.07 -7.74 6.65
N ILE A 207 18.31 -7.25 6.66
CA ILE A 207 18.84 -6.48 7.80
C ILE A 207 19.32 -5.13 7.29
N ILE A 208 18.85 -4.06 7.94
CA ILE A 208 19.20 -2.69 7.56
C ILE A 208 20.64 -2.39 8.00
N GLY A 209 21.33 -1.56 7.22
CA GLY A 209 22.69 -1.09 7.46
C GLY A 209 23.71 -1.73 6.52
N GLY A 210 24.79 -1.00 6.28
CA GLY A 210 25.83 -1.40 5.32
C GLY A 210 25.39 -1.30 3.86
N GLY A 211 26.17 -1.92 2.97
CA GLY A 211 25.89 -1.99 1.54
C GLY A 211 25.49 -3.40 1.07
N VAL A 212 24.93 -3.50 -0.13
CA VAL A 212 24.54 -4.79 -0.74
C VAL A 212 25.74 -5.74 -0.86
N GLY A 213 26.94 -5.20 -1.07
CA GLY A 213 28.19 -5.97 -1.12
C GLY A 213 28.57 -6.70 0.18
N GLN A 214 27.98 -6.33 1.32
CA GLN A 214 28.18 -7.00 2.62
C GLN A 214 27.13 -8.08 2.90
N SER A 215 26.29 -8.41 1.92
CA SER A 215 25.31 -9.49 2.04
C SER A 215 26.02 -10.84 2.09
N ILE A 216 25.53 -11.76 2.92
CA ILE A 216 26.19 -13.04 3.23
C ILE A 216 25.19 -14.17 3.04
N ILE A 217 25.66 -15.31 2.57
CA ILE A 217 24.92 -16.57 2.57
C ILE A 217 25.29 -17.39 3.82
N MET A 218 24.27 -17.94 4.48
CA MET A 218 24.43 -18.82 5.64
C MET A 218 23.77 -20.18 5.38
N ASN A 219 24.46 -21.24 5.82
CA ASN A 219 23.99 -22.62 5.70
C ASN A 219 23.03 -22.95 6.85
N GLY A 220 21.79 -22.52 6.72
CA GLY A 220 20.75 -22.79 7.71
C GLY A 220 19.78 -21.64 7.83
N MET A 221 19.37 -21.31 9.05
CA MET A 221 18.33 -20.31 9.31
C MET A 221 18.80 -19.18 10.21
N VAL A 222 18.34 -17.99 9.88
CA VAL A 222 18.69 -16.76 10.58
C VAL A 222 17.42 -16.06 11.03
N PHE A 223 17.40 -15.58 12.27
CA PHE A 223 16.25 -14.93 12.88
C PHE A 223 16.65 -13.63 13.55
N LYS A 224 15.93 -12.55 13.28
CA LYS A 224 16.20 -11.21 13.83
C LYS A 224 16.01 -11.08 15.33
N ARG A 225 15.35 -12.06 15.97
CA ARG A 225 15.17 -12.05 17.41
C ARG A 225 16.39 -12.67 18.07
N GLY A 226 16.81 -12.07 19.19
CA GLY A 226 17.83 -12.63 20.06
C GLY A 226 17.36 -13.89 20.79
N ALA A 227 18.26 -14.46 21.58
CA ALA A 227 17.93 -15.48 22.55
C ALA A 227 17.30 -14.84 23.80
N GLU A 228 16.30 -15.51 24.38
CA GLU A 228 15.61 -15.02 25.59
C GLU A 228 16.38 -15.38 26.88
N GLY A 229 17.28 -16.37 26.81
CA GLY A 229 18.09 -16.83 27.94
C GLY A 229 19.49 -16.21 28.01
N GLU A 230 20.23 -16.54 29.06
CA GLU A 230 21.63 -16.10 29.25
C GLU A 230 22.60 -16.80 28.29
N VAL A 231 22.25 -18.03 27.85
CA VAL A 231 23.08 -18.83 26.96
C VAL A 231 22.95 -18.33 25.52
N LYS A 232 24.01 -17.71 25.02
CA LYS A 232 24.04 -17.12 23.67
C LYS A 232 24.67 -18.00 22.58
N SER A 233 25.34 -19.09 22.95
CA SER A 233 25.97 -19.99 21.97
C SER A 233 25.92 -21.46 22.42
N ALA A 234 25.68 -22.34 21.45
CA ALA A 234 25.69 -23.78 21.64
C ALA A 234 26.36 -24.46 20.43
N LYS A 235 27.40 -25.26 20.68
CA LYS A 235 28.08 -26.11 19.69
C LYS A 235 27.56 -27.54 19.76
N ASP A 236 27.41 -28.16 18.60
CA ASP A 236 26.88 -29.53 18.41
C ASP A 236 25.60 -29.73 19.24
N ALA A 237 24.58 -28.99 18.85
CA ALA A 237 23.35 -28.80 19.60
C ALA A 237 22.26 -29.74 19.11
N ARG A 238 21.72 -30.54 20.04
CA ARG A 238 20.42 -31.18 19.88
C ARG A 238 19.33 -30.16 20.15
N LEU A 239 18.39 -30.07 19.23
CA LEU A 239 17.34 -29.07 19.19
C LEU A 239 15.98 -29.71 19.48
N ALA A 240 15.21 -29.15 20.41
CA ALA A 240 13.80 -29.46 20.57
C ALA A 240 12.95 -28.29 20.08
N ILE A 241 11.96 -28.55 19.23
CA ILE A 241 11.08 -27.53 18.66
C ILE A 241 9.67 -27.74 19.19
N TYR A 242 9.07 -26.69 19.75
CA TYR A 242 7.72 -26.70 20.30
C TYR A 242 6.82 -25.69 19.60
N THR A 243 5.61 -26.12 19.24
CA THR A 243 4.56 -25.25 18.69
C THR A 243 3.77 -24.53 19.79
N CYS A 244 3.83 -25.03 21.03
CA CYS A 244 3.25 -24.38 22.20
C CYS A 244 4.17 -23.25 22.73
N PRO A 245 3.61 -22.27 23.46
CA PRO A 245 4.42 -21.43 24.35
C PRO A 245 5.12 -22.30 25.39
N PHE A 246 6.26 -21.82 25.87
CA PHE A 246 7.03 -22.49 26.92
C PHE A 246 6.68 -21.84 28.26
N ASP A 247 5.46 -22.12 28.71
CA ASP A 247 4.84 -21.52 29.88
C ASP A 247 3.89 -22.53 30.54
N LEU A 248 3.41 -22.20 31.74
CA LEU A 248 2.45 -23.00 32.49
C LEU A 248 1.18 -23.19 31.66
N THR A 249 0.72 -24.44 31.54
CA THR A 249 -0.44 -24.75 30.72
C THR A 249 -1.70 -24.23 31.39
N GLN A 250 -2.24 -23.13 30.88
CA GLN A 250 -3.53 -22.62 31.29
C GLN A 250 -4.67 -23.39 30.62
N THR A 251 -5.76 -23.60 31.36
CA THR A 251 -6.99 -24.12 30.79
C THR A 251 -7.63 -23.08 29.87
N GLU A 252 -8.20 -23.49 28.74
CA GLU A 252 -8.91 -22.58 27.84
C GLU A 252 -10.16 -21.96 28.51
N THR A 253 -10.78 -22.70 29.41
CA THR A 253 -11.82 -22.19 30.31
C THR A 253 -11.18 -21.48 31.51
N LYS A 254 -11.92 -20.55 32.12
CA LYS A 254 -11.47 -19.82 33.31
C LYS A 254 -11.07 -20.81 34.43
N GLY A 255 -9.77 -21.06 34.56
CA GLY A 255 -9.18 -21.87 35.62
C GLY A 255 -8.88 -20.99 36.81
N THR A 256 -9.70 -21.05 37.85
CA THR A 256 -9.42 -20.39 39.13
C THR A 256 -8.83 -21.40 40.10
N VAL A 257 -7.65 -21.11 40.63
CA VAL A 257 -7.06 -21.88 41.72
C VAL A 257 -7.87 -21.59 42.98
N LEU A 258 -8.50 -22.62 43.56
CA LEU A 258 -9.19 -22.53 44.84
C LEU A 258 -8.21 -22.94 45.93
N ILE A 259 -7.91 -22.02 46.85
CA ILE A 259 -7.02 -22.25 47.98
C ILE A 259 -7.85 -22.05 49.25
N GLU A 260 -8.05 -23.11 50.03
CA GLU A 260 -8.86 -23.06 51.25
C GLU A 260 -7.98 -22.88 52.50
N ASN A 261 -6.75 -23.41 52.47
CA ASN A 261 -5.84 -23.43 53.61
C ASN A 261 -4.51 -22.70 53.34
N ALA A 262 -3.87 -22.18 54.40
CA ALA A 262 -2.56 -21.53 54.30
C ALA A 262 -1.44 -22.50 53.85
N ASP A 263 -1.53 -23.77 54.24
CA ASP A 263 -0.58 -24.81 53.82
C ASP A 263 -0.71 -25.14 52.32
N GLU A 264 -1.93 -25.08 51.77
CA GLU A 264 -2.17 -25.26 50.33
C GLU A 264 -1.54 -24.13 49.53
N LEU A 265 -1.58 -22.89 50.03
CA LEU A 265 -0.92 -21.75 49.39
C LEU A 265 0.59 -21.99 49.26
N MET A 266 1.26 -22.37 50.36
CA MET A 266 2.71 -22.62 50.34
C MET A 266 3.09 -23.84 49.49
N ASN A 267 2.27 -24.89 49.51
CA ASN A 267 2.50 -26.09 48.70
C ASN A 267 2.20 -25.86 47.22
N PHE A 268 1.26 -24.99 46.87
CA PHE A 268 0.95 -24.63 45.49
C PHE A 268 2.15 -23.97 44.82
N SER A 269 2.73 -22.94 45.45
CA SER A 269 3.93 -22.27 44.90
C SER A 269 5.12 -23.22 44.73
N LYS A 270 5.38 -24.08 45.73
CA LYS A 270 6.46 -25.08 45.64
C LYS A 270 6.17 -26.18 44.62
N GLY A 271 4.91 -26.59 44.49
CA GLY A 271 4.46 -27.61 43.56
C GLY A 271 4.64 -27.16 42.11
N GLU A 272 4.26 -25.92 41.82
CA GLU A 272 4.42 -25.28 40.52
C GLU A 272 5.89 -25.18 40.12
N GLU A 273 6.76 -24.71 41.02
CA GLU A 273 8.21 -24.68 40.79
C GLU A 273 8.79 -26.08 40.52
N GLN A 274 8.38 -27.10 41.29
CA GLN A 274 8.84 -28.47 41.12
C GLN A 274 8.34 -29.11 39.82
N GLU A 275 7.12 -28.78 39.37
CA GLU A 275 6.57 -29.28 38.11
C GLU A 275 7.35 -28.72 36.92
N VAL A 276 7.59 -27.41 36.92
CA VAL A 276 8.40 -26.74 35.89
C VAL A 276 9.83 -27.29 35.90
N GLU A 277 10.45 -27.44 37.08
CA GLU A 277 11.80 -28.00 37.18
C GLU A 277 11.87 -29.44 36.65
N LYS A 278 10.87 -30.28 36.93
CA LYS A 278 10.80 -31.65 36.39
C LYS A 278 10.73 -31.65 34.86
N GLN A 279 9.85 -30.85 34.26
CA GLN A 279 9.70 -30.80 32.80
C GLN A 279 10.99 -30.34 32.11
N VAL A 280 11.64 -29.28 32.63
CA VAL A 280 12.90 -28.78 32.06
C VAL A 280 14.04 -29.78 32.29
N LYS A 281 14.08 -30.44 33.44
CA LYS A 281 15.07 -31.47 33.74
C LYS A 281 14.98 -32.66 32.82
N GLU A 282 13.77 -33.13 32.49
CA GLU A 282 13.57 -34.21 31.51
C GLU A 282 14.12 -33.82 30.13
N ILE A 283 13.96 -32.56 29.72
CA ILE A 283 14.52 -32.02 28.47
C ILE A 283 16.05 -31.96 28.53
N ALA A 284 16.61 -31.56 29.67
CA ALA A 284 18.06 -31.53 29.90
C ALA A 284 18.66 -32.94 29.87
N ASP A 285 17.99 -33.92 30.51
CA ASP A 285 18.40 -35.33 30.58
C ASP A 285 18.36 -36.00 29.19
N ALA A 286 17.46 -35.56 28.29
CA ALA A 286 17.47 -35.96 26.88
C ALA A 286 18.67 -35.40 26.08
N GLY A 287 19.46 -34.51 26.68
CA GLY A 287 20.66 -33.90 26.09
C GLY A 287 20.35 -32.76 25.11
N VAL A 288 19.20 -32.10 25.26
CA VAL A 288 18.82 -30.93 24.45
C VAL A 288 19.60 -29.71 24.91
N LYS A 289 20.27 -29.02 23.98
CA LYS A 289 21.03 -27.79 24.29
C LYS A 289 20.29 -26.51 23.89
N VAL A 290 19.34 -26.62 22.96
CA VAL A 290 18.57 -25.47 22.48
C VAL A 290 17.10 -25.87 22.37
N VAL A 291 16.24 -25.03 22.92
CA VAL A 291 14.79 -25.15 22.85
C VAL A 291 14.25 -24.00 22.01
N VAL A 292 13.45 -24.35 21.00
CA VAL A 292 12.79 -23.38 20.14
C VAL A 292 11.30 -23.44 20.39
N ALA A 293 10.69 -22.32 20.79
CA ALA A 293 9.26 -22.26 21.08
C ALA A 293 8.56 -21.22 20.20
N ALA A 294 7.32 -21.52 19.80
CA ALA A 294 6.54 -20.59 18.98
C ALA A 294 5.96 -19.41 19.77
N GLY A 295 5.71 -19.63 21.07
CA GLY A 295 5.07 -18.68 21.96
C GLY A 295 6.03 -17.91 22.86
N LYS A 296 5.48 -17.29 23.91
CA LYS A 296 6.28 -16.66 24.98
C LYS A 296 7.01 -17.73 25.79
N PHE A 297 8.14 -17.36 26.38
CA PHE A 297 8.77 -18.12 27.46
C PHE A 297 8.34 -17.51 28.78
N GLY A 298 7.84 -18.32 29.71
CA GLY A 298 7.56 -17.88 31.07
C GLY A 298 8.84 -17.75 31.90
N ASP A 299 8.87 -16.80 32.84
CA ASP A 299 10.07 -16.46 33.63
C ASP A 299 10.59 -17.64 34.46
N LEU A 300 9.67 -18.43 35.04
CA LEU A 300 10.00 -19.66 35.76
C LEU A 300 10.73 -20.67 34.86
N TYR A 301 10.24 -20.89 33.64
CA TYR A 301 10.89 -21.77 32.68
C TYR A 301 12.25 -21.22 32.24
N LEU A 302 12.37 -19.91 31.99
CA LEU A 302 13.64 -19.28 31.64
C LEU A 302 14.69 -19.45 32.75
N HIS A 303 14.29 -19.28 34.01
CA HIS A 303 15.17 -19.48 35.15
C HIS A 303 15.77 -20.89 35.17
N PHE A 304 14.92 -21.93 35.02
CA PHE A 304 15.39 -23.31 34.99
C PHE A 304 16.17 -23.64 33.71
N LEU A 305 15.78 -23.12 32.54
CA LEU A 305 16.55 -23.28 31.30
C LEU A 305 17.98 -22.73 31.47
N ASN A 306 18.13 -21.56 32.09
CA ASN A 306 19.43 -20.96 32.40
C ASN A 306 20.23 -21.82 33.40
N LYS A 307 19.58 -22.33 34.46
CA LYS A 307 20.20 -23.25 35.44
C LYS A 307 20.78 -24.50 34.76
N TYR A 308 20.09 -25.06 33.78
CA TYR A 308 20.56 -26.23 33.00
C TYR A 308 21.40 -25.86 31.77
N LYS A 309 21.70 -24.57 31.56
CA LYS A 309 22.47 -24.05 30.41
C LYS A 309 21.87 -24.40 29.05
N ILE A 310 20.54 -24.36 28.94
CA ILE A 310 19.79 -24.55 27.70
C ILE A 310 19.47 -23.19 27.08
N MET A 311 19.71 -23.04 25.78
CA MET A 311 19.39 -21.83 25.04
C MET A 311 17.91 -21.81 24.65
N GLY A 312 17.18 -20.75 25.02
CA GLY A 312 15.80 -20.52 24.60
C GLY A 312 15.72 -19.57 23.40
N VAL A 313 15.12 -20.02 22.29
CA VAL A 313 14.89 -19.21 21.09
C VAL A 313 13.39 -19.13 20.80
N ARG A 314 12.89 -17.91 20.61
CA ARG A 314 11.48 -17.64 20.36
C ARG A 314 11.20 -17.37 18.88
N LEU A 315 10.27 -18.12 18.29
CA LEU A 315 9.87 -17.97 16.88
C LEU A 315 8.35 -17.83 16.71
N THR A 316 7.87 -16.60 16.52
CA THR A 316 6.42 -16.34 16.39
C THR A 316 5.79 -16.89 15.09
N SER A 317 6.58 -17.02 14.02
CA SER A 317 6.07 -17.44 12.71
C SER A 317 5.98 -18.97 12.58
N LYS A 318 4.78 -19.47 12.24
CA LYS A 318 4.53 -20.89 11.95
C LYS A 318 5.32 -21.37 10.70
N PHE A 319 5.47 -20.51 9.70
CA PHE A 319 6.20 -20.83 8.47
C PHE A 319 7.69 -21.02 8.75
N ASP A 320 8.23 -20.19 9.63
CA ASP A 320 9.62 -20.23 10.04
C ASP A 320 9.94 -21.48 10.85
N LEU A 321 9.05 -21.84 11.77
CA LEU A 321 9.17 -23.08 12.54
C LEU A 321 9.18 -24.31 11.61
N ARG A 322 8.28 -24.34 10.61
CA ARG A 322 8.26 -25.43 9.62
C ARG A 322 9.56 -25.51 8.80
N ARG A 323 10.14 -24.36 8.42
CA ARG A 323 11.43 -24.31 7.72
C ARG A 323 12.57 -24.78 8.62
N LEU A 324 12.55 -24.41 9.91
CA LEU A 324 13.57 -24.83 10.86
C LEU A 324 13.55 -26.34 11.09
N CYS A 325 12.35 -26.93 11.18
CA CYS A 325 12.18 -28.39 11.18
C CYS A 325 12.83 -29.05 9.96
N ARG A 326 12.69 -28.47 8.76
CA ARG A 326 13.34 -28.99 7.54
C ARG A 326 14.86 -28.81 7.55
N ALA A 327 15.36 -27.68 8.05
CA ALA A 327 16.79 -27.39 8.12
C ALA A 327 17.53 -28.34 9.08
N THR A 328 16.90 -28.62 10.23
CA THR A 328 17.49 -29.33 11.37
C THR A 328 17.10 -30.81 11.43
N GLY A 329 16.06 -31.21 10.70
CA GLY A 329 15.46 -32.55 10.76
C GLY A 329 14.53 -32.77 11.95
N ALA A 330 14.30 -31.77 12.81
CA ALA A 330 13.46 -31.91 13.99
C ALA A 330 11.97 -32.01 13.66
N GLN A 331 11.20 -32.71 14.49
CA GLN A 331 9.75 -32.69 14.44
C GLN A 331 9.18 -31.82 15.57
N ALA A 332 8.37 -30.83 15.20
CA ALA A 332 7.74 -29.93 16.17
C ALA A 332 6.75 -30.65 17.08
N GLN A 333 6.84 -30.40 18.39
CA GLN A 333 5.98 -30.98 19.41
C GLN A 333 4.92 -29.99 19.89
N ALA A 334 3.72 -30.48 20.18
CA ALA A 334 2.61 -29.65 20.65
C ALA A 334 2.54 -29.50 22.18
N ARG A 335 3.27 -30.34 22.92
CA ARG A 335 3.29 -30.36 24.39
C ARG A 335 4.72 -30.23 24.89
N ILE A 336 4.88 -29.60 26.06
CA ILE A 336 6.15 -29.51 26.78
C ILE A 336 6.42 -30.88 27.41
N CYS A 337 7.09 -31.75 26.64
CA CYS A 337 7.56 -33.05 27.09
C CYS A 337 8.94 -33.29 26.49
N ALA A 338 9.75 -34.14 27.11
CA ALA A 338 11.02 -34.57 26.54
C ALA A 338 10.76 -35.40 25.27
N PRO A 339 11.17 -34.92 24.08
CA PRO A 339 11.01 -35.68 22.86
C PRO A 339 11.97 -36.87 22.83
N PRO A 340 11.57 -38.00 22.24
CA PRO A 340 12.50 -39.10 21.98
C PRO A 340 13.58 -38.65 20.99
N VAL A 341 14.76 -39.29 21.06
CA VAL A 341 15.96 -38.90 20.30
C VAL A 341 15.72 -38.78 18.78
N ASN A 342 14.82 -39.60 18.22
CA ASN A 342 14.47 -39.58 16.80
C ASN A 342 13.76 -38.29 16.35
N LEU A 343 13.13 -37.56 17.27
CA LEU A 343 12.36 -36.34 16.97
C LEU A 343 13.18 -35.06 17.20
N LEU A 344 14.37 -35.19 17.79
CA LEU A 344 15.29 -34.07 18.01
C LEU A 344 15.97 -33.67 16.71
N GLY A 345 16.13 -32.36 16.54
CA GLY A 345 16.95 -31.81 15.47
C GLY A 345 18.43 -31.79 15.82
N HIS A 346 19.27 -31.69 14.80
CA HIS A 346 20.71 -31.54 14.94
C HIS A 346 21.18 -30.26 14.25
N CYS A 347 22.02 -29.47 14.92
CA CYS A 347 22.65 -28.28 14.38
C CYS A 347 24.06 -28.12 14.94
N ASP A 348 25.02 -27.80 14.09
CA ASP A 348 26.43 -27.77 14.48
C ASP A 348 26.76 -26.53 15.34
N LEU A 349 26.16 -25.40 15.00
CA LEU A 349 26.38 -24.15 15.70
C LEU A 349 25.09 -23.33 15.77
N VAL A 350 24.67 -23.00 16.98
CA VAL A 350 23.63 -22.00 17.24
C VAL A 350 24.26 -20.87 18.03
N GLU A 351 24.27 -19.66 17.48
CA GLU A 351 24.85 -18.50 18.16
C GLU A 351 24.08 -17.21 17.88
N VAL A 352 24.11 -16.29 18.85
CA VAL A 352 23.64 -14.92 18.67
C VAL A 352 24.78 -14.10 18.07
N LYS A 353 24.58 -13.60 16.84
CA LYS A 353 25.49 -12.65 16.17
C LYS A 353 24.87 -11.26 16.15
N GLU A 354 25.70 -10.27 16.39
CA GLU A 354 25.39 -8.89 16.08
C GLU A 354 25.68 -8.66 14.59
N ILE A 355 24.64 -8.38 13.81
CA ILE A 355 24.79 -8.05 12.39
C ILE A 355 24.20 -6.66 12.19
N GLY A 356 25.05 -5.64 12.07
CA GLY A 356 24.61 -4.24 12.15
C GLY A 356 24.25 -3.90 13.59
N ASP A 357 23.04 -3.38 13.80
CA ASP A 357 22.56 -3.00 15.13
C ASP A 357 21.56 -4.02 15.72
N GLU A 358 21.23 -5.08 14.97
CA GLU A 358 20.29 -6.13 15.40
C GLU A 358 21.02 -7.37 15.96
N ASN A 359 20.51 -7.90 17.07
CA ASN A 359 20.92 -9.19 17.64
C ASN A 359 20.17 -10.33 16.93
N VAL A 360 20.91 -11.16 16.19
CA VAL A 360 20.35 -12.16 15.30
C VAL A 360 20.77 -13.56 15.77
N VAL A 361 19.81 -14.48 15.92
CA VAL A 361 20.11 -15.89 16.16
C VAL A 361 20.38 -16.59 14.83
N VAL A 362 21.52 -17.25 14.75
CA VAL A 362 21.98 -18.01 13.59
C VAL A 362 22.00 -19.49 13.94
N PHE A 363 21.31 -20.30 13.13
CA PHE A 363 21.42 -21.75 13.11
C PHE A 363 22.25 -22.15 11.89
N ASP A 364 23.50 -22.56 12.12
CA ASP A 364 24.45 -22.95 11.08
C ASP A 364 24.68 -24.47 11.10
N LYS A 365 24.62 -25.07 9.91
CA LYS A 365 24.84 -26.50 9.68
C LYS A 365 25.94 -26.66 8.63
N GLN A 366 27.16 -26.84 9.12
CA GLN A 366 28.40 -26.93 8.34
C GLN A 366 28.69 -28.36 7.88
N SER A 367 28.28 -29.37 8.66
CA SER A 367 28.61 -30.78 8.47
C SER A 367 27.85 -31.47 7.33
N GLU A 368 26.61 -31.04 7.08
CA GLU A 368 25.75 -31.56 6.02
C GLU A 368 25.33 -30.43 5.07
N LYS A 369 25.13 -30.74 3.78
CA LYS A 369 24.45 -29.81 2.87
C LYS A 369 23.05 -29.56 3.41
N GLY A 370 22.85 -28.40 4.04
CA GLY A 370 21.58 -28.00 4.61
C GLY A 370 20.47 -28.02 3.56
N HIS A 371 19.30 -28.56 3.92
CA HIS A 371 18.12 -28.52 3.07
C HIS A 371 17.56 -27.11 2.89
N VAL A 372 17.96 -26.17 3.75
CA VAL A 372 17.50 -24.78 3.77
C VAL A 372 18.74 -23.88 3.85
N ALA A 373 18.77 -22.84 3.03
CA ALA A 373 19.79 -21.81 3.05
C ALA A 373 19.15 -20.45 3.30
N THR A 374 19.84 -19.55 3.99
CA THR A 374 19.37 -18.19 4.22
C THR A 374 20.34 -17.17 3.65
N ILE A 375 19.84 -16.28 2.81
CA ILE A 375 20.57 -15.15 2.26
C ILE A 375 20.26 -13.95 3.16
N ILE A 376 21.29 -13.40 3.81
CA ILE A 376 21.19 -12.17 4.58
C ILE A 376 21.47 -11.02 3.63
N ILE A 377 20.44 -10.22 3.36
CA ILE A 377 20.56 -9.04 2.51
C ILE A 377 20.76 -7.81 3.38
N ARG A 378 21.83 -7.07 3.07
CA ARG A 378 22.19 -5.81 3.71
C ARG A 378 21.93 -4.65 2.77
N GLY A 379 21.49 -3.53 3.31
CA GLY A 379 21.27 -2.32 2.52
C GLY A 379 21.03 -1.09 3.37
N SER A 380 21.29 0.07 2.79
CA SER A 380 21.20 1.36 3.51
C SER A 380 19.76 1.79 3.76
N SER A 381 18.82 1.45 2.88
CA SER A 381 17.41 1.80 2.98
C SER A 381 16.51 0.58 2.79
N GLN A 382 15.37 0.57 3.48
CA GLN A 382 14.40 -0.52 3.39
C GLN A 382 13.90 -0.72 1.95
N SER A 383 13.61 0.37 1.23
CA SER A 383 13.14 0.31 -0.16
C SER A 383 14.15 -0.35 -1.09
N ARG A 384 15.46 -0.11 -0.88
CA ARG A 384 16.51 -0.76 -1.68
C ARG A 384 16.62 -2.25 -1.34
N ILE A 385 16.47 -2.61 -0.07
CA ILE A 385 16.50 -4.02 0.36
C ILE A 385 15.31 -4.79 -0.21
N ASP A 386 14.11 -4.21 -0.19
CA ASP A 386 12.90 -4.83 -0.74
C ASP A 386 13.03 -5.05 -2.25
N ASP A 387 13.71 -4.15 -2.97
CA ASP A 387 13.99 -4.29 -4.40
C ASP A 387 15.05 -5.38 -4.69
N VAL A 388 16.10 -5.47 -3.86
CA VAL A 388 17.11 -6.55 -3.96
C VAL A 388 16.52 -7.91 -3.58
N GLU A 389 15.62 -7.98 -2.59
CA GLU A 389 14.88 -9.20 -2.23
C GLU A 389 14.11 -9.75 -3.42
N ARG A 390 13.41 -8.88 -4.17
CA ARG A 390 12.70 -9.26 -5.38
C ARG A 390 13.65 -9.77 -6.47
N ALA A 391 14.77 -9.10 -6.68
CA ALA A 391 15.78 -9.56 -7.65
C ALA A 391 16.34 -10.95 -7.28
N VAL A 392 16.50 -11.23 -5.99
CA VAL A 392 16.91 -12.54 -5.49
C VAL A 392 15.81 -13.59 -5.71
N ASP A 393 14.56 -13.27 -5.42
CA ASP A 393 13.42 -14.20 -5.61
C ASP A 393 13.25 -14.58 -7.08
N ASP A 394 13.36 -13.63 -8.00
CA ASP A 394 13.38 -13.89 -9.46
C ASP A 394 14.53 -14.81 -9.87
N ALA A 395 15.74 -14.56 -9.34
CA ALA A 395 16.89 -15.41 -9.63
C ALA A 395 16.67 -16.85 -9.11
N ILE A 396 16.01 -17.02 -7.97
CA ILE A 396 15.67 -18.35 -7.46
C ILE A 396 14.59 -19.02 -8.32
N ASN A 397 13.60 -18.25 -8.80
CA ASN A 397 12.54 -18.76 -9.66
C ASN A 397 13.04 -19.12 -11.06
N THR A 398 13.96 -18.34 -11.63
CA THR A 398 14.65 -18.67 -12.88
C THR A 398 15.52 -19.92 -12.71
N TYR A 399 16.21 -20.07 -11.58
CA TYR A 399 16.90 -21.32 -11.24
C TYR A 399 15.95 -22.52 -11.18
N LYS A 400 14.80 -22.38 -10.53
CA LYS A 400 13.75 -23.41 -10.52
C LYS A 400 13.29 -23.75 -11.94
N ALA A 401 13.10 -22.75 -12.79
CA ALA A 401 12.69 -22.97 -14.17
C ALA A 401 13.78 -23.66 -15.00
N LEU A 402 15.07 -23.37 -14.75
CA LEU A 402 16.21 -24.09 -15.32
C LEU A 402 16.21 -25.57 -14.95
N THR A 403 15.86 -25.92 -13.70
CA THR A 403 15.79 -27.34 -13.28
C THR A 403 14.75 -28.17 -14.04
N LYS A 404 13.70 -27.51 -14.54
CA LYS A 404 12.65 -28.16 -15.35
C LYS A 404 12.99 -28.17 -16.84
N CYS A 405 13.56 -27.07 -17.34
CA CYS A 405 13.89 -26.88 -18.74
C CYS A 405 15.26 -26.21 -18.87
N PRO A 406 16.33 -26.97 -19.15
CA PRO A 406 17.70 -26.44 -19.16
C PRO A 406 18.08 -25.67 -20.45
N LYS A 407 17.11 -25.25 -21.27
CA LYS A 407 17.36 -24.61 -22.57
C LYS A 407 17.53 -23.09 -22.42
N LEU A 408 18.62 -22.56 -22.99
CA LEU A 408 18.97 -21.14 -22.98
C LEU A 408 18.94 -20.55 -24.39
N LEU A 409 18.50 -19.30 -24.46
CA LEU A 409 18.42 -18.50 -25.67
C LEU A 409 19.36 -17.28 -25.58
N ALA A 410 19.69 -16.68 -26.72
CA ALA A 410 20.43 -15.42 -26.77
C ALA A 410 19.56 -14.26 -26.24
N GLY A 411 20.03 -13.53 -25.23
CA GLY A 411 19.30 -12.38 -24.69
C GLY A 411 19.49 -11.09 -25.50
N GLY A 412 19.08 -9.96 -24.91
CA GLY A 412 19.37 -8.62 -25.47
C GLY A 412 18.60 -8.26 -26.74
N GLY A 413 17.41 -8.84 -26.96
CA GLY A 413 16.57 -8.56 -28.13
C GLY A 413 16.84 -9.44 -29.36
N ALA A 414 17.85 -10.32 -29.30
CA ALA A 414 18.27 -11.15 -30.43
C ALA A 414 17.18 -12.16 -30.86
N VAL A 415 16.56 -12.83 -29.87
CA VAL A 415 15.50 -13.81 -30.11
C VAL A 415 14.26 -13.15 -30.70
N GLU A 416 13.89 -11.97 -30.21
CA GLU A 416 12.71 -11.24 -30.66
C GLU A 416 12.81 -10.82 -32.13
N ILE A 417 13.98 -10.32 -32.56
CA ILE A 417 14.23 -9.95 -33.96
C ILE A 417 14.26 -11.18 -34.86
N GLU A 418 14.92 -12.26 -34.43
CA GLU A 418 14.97 -13.49 -35.23
C GLU A 418 13.60 -14.15 -35.37
N LEU A 419 12.77 -14.13 -34.31
CA LEU A 419 11.38 -14.54 -34.37
C LEU A 419 10.56 -13.65 -35.30
N SER A 420 10.67 -12.32 -35.21
CA SER A 420 9.98 -11.39 -36.11
C SER A 420 10.26 -11.74 -37.57
N ARG A 421 11.54 -11.87 -37.94
CA ARG A 421 11.96 -12.20 -39.30
C ARG A 421 11.36 -13.51 -39.81
N GLN A 422 11.44 -14.58 -39.02
CA GLN A 422 10.96 -15.89 -39.45
C GLN A 422 9.42 -15.95 -39.53
N ILE A 423 8.72 -15.25 -38.64
CA ILE A 423 7.26 -15.15 -38.67
C ILE A 423 6.80 -14.27 -39.84
N GLU A 424 7.53 -13.20 -40.16
CA GLU A 424 7.24 -12.37 -41.34
C GLU A 424 7.39 -13.18 -42.64
N GLN A 425 8.42 -14.02 -42.73
CA GLN A 425 8.58 -14.97 -43.85
C GLN A 425 7.45 -15.99 -43.92
N PHE A 426 6.97 -16.46 -42.78
CA PHE A 426 5.80 -17.35 -42.71
C PHE A 426 4.53 -16.62 -43.18
N GLY A 427 4.31 -15.38 -42.74
CA GLY A 427 3.20 -14.53 -43.19
C GLY A 427 3.23 -14.21 -44.69
N LYS A 428 4.39 -14.26 -45.36
CA LYS A 428 4.48 -14.15 -46.83
C LYS A 428 4.07 -15.44 -47.55
N LYS A 429 4.15 -16.59 -46.90
CA LYS A 429 3.78 -17.91 -47.46
C LYS A 429 2.30 -18.23 -47.26
N CYS A 430 1.69 -17.71 -46.19
CA CYS A 430 0.27 -17.91 -45.93
C CYS A 430 -0.59 -17.10 -46.91
N GLU A 431 -1.55 -17.77 -47.53
CA GLU A 431 -2.59 -17.14 -48.36
C GLU A 431 -3.79 -16.73 -47.48
N GLY A 432 -4.55 -15.72 -47.92
CA GLY A 432 -5.76 -15.27 -47.22
C GLY A 432 -5.60 -13.95 -46.44
N LEU A 433 -6.57 -13.67 -45.58
CA LEU A 433 -6.61 -12.45 -44.75
C LEU A 433 -5.71 -12.55 -43.51
N ASP A 434 -5.51 -13.77 -43.00
CA ASP A 434 -4.68 -14.02 -41.80
C ASP A 434 -3.22 -13.58 -41.98
N GLN A 435 -2.74 -13.48 -43.24
CA GLN A 435 -1.41 -12.98 -43.56
C GLN A 435 -1.12 -11.60 -42.94
N TYR A 436 -2.14 -10.73 -42.84
CA TYR A 436 -1.97 -9.37 -42.33
C TYR A 436 -1.77 -9.40 -40.82
N SER A 437 -2.56 -10.21 -40.12
CA SER A 437 -2.44 -10.47 -38.68
C SER A 437 -1.09 -11.09 -38.33
N ILE A 438 -0.64 -12.09 -39.10
CA ILE A 438 0.67 -12.75 -38.89
C ILE A 438 1.82 -11.78 -39.10
N LYS A 439 1.77 -10.92 -40.13
CA LYS A 439 2.81 -9.88 -40.36
C LYS A 439 2.82 -8.86 -39.23
N LYS A 440 1.66 -8.44 -38.74
CA LYS A 440 1.55 -7.51 -37.61
C LYS A 440 2.01 -8.13 -36.30
N PHE A 441 1.84 -9.44 -36.11
CA PHE A 441 2.41 -10.17 -34.99
C PHE A 441 3.94 -10.08 -34.97
N ALA A 442 4.60 -10.24 -36.13
CA ALA A 442 6.04 -10.08 -36.26
C ALA A 442 6.50 -8.67 -35.85
N TYR A 443 5.83 -7.62 -36.37
CA TYR A 443 6.13 -6.23 -35.99
C TYR A 443 5.91 -5.96 -34.49
N SER A 444 4.98 -6.64 -33.83
CA SER A 444 4.78 -6.51 -32.37
C SER A 444 6.01 -6.98 -31.59
N LEU A 445 6.71 -8.02 -32.03
CA LEU A 445 7.91 -8.54 -31.37
C LEU A 445 9.08 -7.54 -31.38
N GLU A 446 9.18 -6.72 -32.44
CA GLU A 446 10.19 -5.68 -32.58
C GLU A 446 10.06 -4.56 -31.54
N THR A 447 8.89 -4.43 -30.90
CA THR A 447 8.65 -3.43 -29.85
C THR A 447 9.53 -3.66 -28.63
N LEU A 448 9.88 -4.92 -28.32
CA LEU A 448 10.73 -5.26 -27.16
C LEU A 448 12.17 -4.72 -27.30
N PRO A 449 12.93 -5.04 -28.37
CA PRO A 449 14.25 -4.43 -28.58
C PRO A 449 14.17 -2.92 -28.78
N LYS A 450 13.07 -2.41 -29.35
CA LYS A 450 12.83 -0.96 -29.44
C LYS A 450 12.77 -0.30 -28.06
N CYS A 451 12.00 -0.85 -27.13
CA CYS A 451 11.93 -0.36 -25.75
C CYS A 451 13.29 -0.44 -25.04
N LEU A 452 14.09 -1.50 -25.28
CA LEU A 452 15.46 -1.59 -24.74
C LEU A 452 16.33 -0.45 -25.26
N ALA A 453 16.31 -0.18 -26.57
CA ALA A 453 17.08 0.90 -27.18
C ALA A 453 16.67 2.28 -26.62
N GLU A 454 15.36 2.54 -26.50
CA GLU A 454 14.81 3.78 -25.94
C GLU A 454 15.29 4.01 -24.50
N ASN A 455 15.21 2.99 -23.64
CA ASN A 455 15.66 3.10 -22.24
C ASN A 455 17.19 3.24 -22.11
N CYS A 456 17.95 2.80 -23.12
CA CYS A 456 19.39 3.03 -23.20
C CYS A 456 19.76 4.41 -23.75
N GLY A 457 18.78 5.25 -24.16
CA GLY A 457 19.04 6.54 -24.78
C GLY A 457 19.56 6.45 -26.23
N MET A 458 19.41 5.29 -26.87
CA MET A 458 19.73 5.11 -28.28
C MET A 458 18.53 5.51 -29.15
N ASN A 459 18.79 5.93 -30.39
CA ASN A 459 17.71 6.10 -31.37
C ASN A 459 17.09 4.73 -31.68
N PRO A 460 15.79 4.50 -31.40
CA PRO A 460 15.16 3.19 -31.58
C PRO A 460 15.20 2.71 -33.04
N THR A 461 14.97 3.63 -33.98
CA THR A 461 14.94 3.30 -35.41
C THR A 461 16.31 2.87 -35.92
N ASP A 462 17.38 3.55 -35.50
CA ASP A 462 18.75 3.22 -35.91
C ASP A 462 19.20 1.88 -35.31
N ALA A 463 18.88 1.64 -34.04
CA ALA A 463 19.19 0.38 -33.36
C ALA A 463 18.45 -0.81 -34.00
N LEU A 464 17.17 -0.64 -34.33
CA LEU A 464 16.36 -1.68 -34.95
C LEU A 464 16.81 -1.97 -36.39
N THR A 465 17.11 -0.96 -37.19
CA THR A 465 17.60 -1.16 -38.57
C THR A 465 18.96 -1.85 -38.61
N THR A 466 19.87 -1.49 -37.70
CA THR A 466 21.19 -2.14 -37.58
C THR A 466 21.07 -3.59 -37.11
N LEU A 467 20.21 -3.88 -36.12
CA LEU A 467 19.88 -5.24 -35.69
C LEU A 467 19.31 -6.08 -36.84
N MET A 468 18.28 -5.58 -37.53
CA MET A 468 17.67 -6.30 -38.65
C MET A 468 18.69 -6.63 -39.74
N ALA A 469 19.57 -5.68 -40.08
CA ALA A 469 20.63 -5.91 -41.06
C ALA A 469 21.65 -6.98 -40.62
N ALA A 470 21.97 -7.05 -39.32
CA ALA A 470 22.85 -8.08 -38.77
C ALA A 470 22.20 -9.47 -38.82
N HIS A 471 20.93 -9.57 -38.43
CA HIS A 471 20.16 -10.80 -38.51
C HIS A 471 19.95 -11.23 -39.97
N GLU A 472 19.74 -10.29 -40.90
CA GLU A 472 19.62 -10.59 -42.33
C GLU A 472 20.88 -11.27 -42.88
N LYS A 473 22.06 -10.82 -42.44
CA LYS A 473 23.38 -11.43 -42.73
C LYS A 473 23.59 -12.79 -42.07
N GLY A 474 22.66 -13.26 -41.24
CA GLY A 474 22.69 -14.58 -40.60
C GLY A 474 23.24 -14.58 -39.17
N GLN A 475 23.50 -13.41 -38.56
CA GLN A 475 23.95 -13.30 -37.17
C GLN A 475 22.76 -13.40 -36.21
N LYS A 476 22.38 -14.62 -35.82
CA LYS A 476 21.21 -14.86 -34.94
C LYS A 476 21.40 -14.43 -33.49
N ASN A 477 22.65 -14.27 -33.05
CA ASN A 477 22.99 -13.97 -31.66
C ASN A 477 23.22 -12.47 -31.40
N ALA A 478 23.07 -11.64 -32.44
CA ALA A 478 23.32 -10.21 -32.33
C ALA A 478 22.22 -9.55 -31.47
N GLY A 479 22.63 -8.93 -30.37
CA GLY A 479 21.75 -8.19 -29.46
C GLY A 479 22.21 -6.76 -29.23
N ILE A 480 21.38 -5.98 -28.52
CA ILE A 480 21.67 -4.59 -28.16
C ILE A 480 22.63 -4.55 -26.98
N ASN A 481 23.76 -3.87 -27.15
CA ASN A 481 24.68 -3.60 -26.07
C ASN A 481 24.37 -2.25 -25.40
N ILE A 482 24.00 -2.31 -24.12
CA ILE A 482 23.68 -1.14 -23.31
C ILE A 482 24.91 -0.25 -23.04
N MET A 483 26.10 -0.85 -22.90
CA MET A 483 27.32 -0.12 -22.49
C MET A 483 27.98 0.64 -23.64
N THR A 484 28.04 0.01 -24.82
CA THR A 484 28.73 0.57 -26.00
C THR A 484 27.77 1.29 -26.95
N HIS A 485 26.47 1.25 -26.68
CA HIS A 485 25.42 1.76 -27.57
C HIS A 485 25.55 1.21 -29.00
N GLY A 486 25.80 -0.10 -29.12
CA GLY A 486 26.00 -0.79 -30.39
C GLY A 486 25.46 -2.21 -30.37
N LEU A 487 25.90 -3.03 -31.32
CA LEU A 487 25.57 -4.46 -31.38
C LEU A 487 26.63 -5.28 -30.65
N MET A 488 26.22 -6.36 -30.00
CA MET A 488 27.11 -7.37 -29.42
C MET A 488 26.59 -8.77 -29.70
N ASP A 489 27.48 -9.77 -29.69
CA ASP A 489 27.04 -11.16 -29.60
C ASP A 489 26.65 -11.46 -28.14
N ALA A 490 25.37 -11.77 -27.92
CA ALA A 490 24.83 -12.04 -26.59
C ALA A 490 25.47 -13.27 -25.93
N VAL A 491 25.92 -14.25 -26.73
CA VAL A 491 26.52 -15.49 -26.23
C VAL A 491 27.92 -15.23 -25.68
N GLU A 492 28.71 -14.42 -26.39
CA GLU A 492 30.04 -14.00 -25.95
C GLU A 492 29.97 -13.14 -24.69
N ALA A 493 28.94 -12.28 -24.59
CA ALA A 493 28.65 -11.48 -23.40
C ALA A 493 28.10 -12.28 -22.22
N ASN A 494 27.81 -13.58 -22.39
CA ASN A 494 27.14 -14.45 -21.40
C ASN A 494 25.76 -13.94 -20.95
N ILE A 495 24.99 -13.34 -21.87
CA ILE A 495 23.63 -12.85 -21.59
C ILE A 495 22.64 -13.84 -22.19
N PHE A 496 22.00 -14.61 -21.33
CA PHE A 496 21.09 -15.68 -21.70
C PHE A 496 19.69 -15.44 -21.18
N ASP A 497 18.69 -15.72 -22.01
CA ASP A 497 17.29 -15.76 -21.59
C ASP A 497 16.81 -17.21 -21.48
N LEU A 498 15.88 -17.47 -20.56
CA LEU A 498 15.31 -18.79 -20.38
C LEU A 498 14.29 -19.11 -21.49
N HIS A 499 14.45 -20.24 -22.17
CA HIS A 499 13.48 -20.71 -23.16
C HIS A 499 12.06 -20.86 -22.58
N ALA A 500 11.94 -21.49 -21.40
CA ALA A 500 10.65 -21.69 -20.73
C ALA A 500 9.95 -20.35 -20.39
N GLY A 501 10.74 -19.33 -20.02
CA GLY A 501 10.24 -18.00 -19.69
C GLY A 501 9.66 -17.29 -20.91
N LYS A 502 10.41 -17.24 -22.01
CA LYS A 502 9.96 -16.64 -23.28
C LYS A 502 8.75 -17.37 -23.86
N LYS A 503 8.77 -18.72 -23.83
CA LYS A 503 7.63 -19.53 -24.29
C LYS A 503 6.34 -19.20 -23.53
N SER A 504 6.39 -19.18 -22.20
CA SER A 504 5.24 -18.82 -21.36
C SER A 504 4.80 -17.37 -21.62
N ALA A 505 5.75 -16.45 -21.71
CA ALA A 505 5.45 -15.04 -21.91
C ALA A 505 4.72 -14.76 -23.23
N ILE A 506 5.13 -15.42 -24.33
CA ILE A 506 4.44 -15.32 -25.62
C ILE A 506 3.02 -15.87 -25.49
N VAL A 507 2.84 -17.08 -24.96
CA VAL A 507 1.51 -17.70 -24.83
C VAL A 507 0.56 -16.82 -24.01
N LEU A 508 0.98 -16.40 -22.80
CA LEU A 508 0.14 -15.59 -21.92
C LEU A 508 -0.18 -14.22 -22.50
N ALA A 509 0.76 -13.59 -23.20
CA ALA A 509 0.52 -12.31 -23.85
C ALA A 509 -0.48 -12.42 -25.02
N VAL A 510 -0.37 -13.49 -25.84
CA VAL A 510 -1.33 -13.75 -26.91
C VAL A 510 -2.70 -14.07 -26.35
N ASP A 511 -2.80 -14.94 -25.34
CA ASP A 511 -4.08 -15.28 -24.70
C ASP A 511 -4.75 -14.04 -24.08
N ALA A 512 -3.97 -13.16 -23.44
CA ALA A 512 -4.49 -11.91 -22.91
C ALA A 512 -4.96 -10.95 -24.02
N ALA A 513 -4.20 -10.82 -25.11
CA ALA A 513 -4.58 -9.96 -26.22
C ALA A 513 -5.82 -10.49 -26.97
N THR A 514 -5.88 -11.79 -27.25
CA THR A 514 -7.00 -12.43 -27.95
C THR A 514 -8.27 -12.38 -27.11
N THR A 515 -8.17 -12.56 -25.79
CA THR A 515 -9.33 -12.41 -24.89
C THR A 515 -9.87 -10.99 -24.89
N VAL A 516 -9.01 -9.97 -24.88
CA VAL A 516 -9.44 -8.56 -25.01
C VAL A 516 -10.11 -8.29 -26.35
N LEU A 517 -9.56 -8.78 -27.46
CA LEU A 517 -10.14 -8.59 -28.81
C LEU A 517 -11.48 -9.31 -29.00
N ARG A 518 -11.71 -10.42 -28.27
CA ARG A 518 -12.97 -11.18 -28.32
C ARG A 518 -14.12 -10.52 -27.56
N VAL A 519 -13.86 -9.47 -26.77
CA VAL A 519 -14.88 -8.72 -26.02
C VAL A 519 -15.47 -7.62 -26.89
N ASP A 520 -16.73 -7.78 -27.31
CA ASP A 520 -17.48 -6.81 -28.13
C ASP A 520 -18.32 -5.82 -27.29
N GLN A 521 -18.60 -6.17 -26.03
CA GLN A 521 -19.46 -5.41 -25.14
C GLN A 521 -18.93 -5.36 -23.71
N ILE A 522 -18.90 -4.16 -23.13
CA ILE A 522 -18.52 -3.93 -21.73
C ILE A 522 -19.73 -3.44 -20.96
N ILE A 523 -20.04 -4.10 -19.85
CA ILE A 523 -21.14 -3.73 -18.96
C ILE A 523 -20.57 -3.48 -17.57
N MET A 524 -20.62 -2.22 -17.13
CA MET A 524 -20.14 -1.81 -15.82
C MET A 524 -21.30 -1.45 -14.91
N ALA A 525 -21.40 -2.16 -13.78
CA ALA A 525 -22.30 -1.78 -12.70
C ALA A 525 -21.72 -0.60 -11.91
N LYS A 526 -22.60 0.20 -11.29
CA LYS A 526 -22.16 1.22 -10.35
C LYS A 526 -21.40 0.54 -9.20
N PRO A 527 -20.18 0.99 -8.84
CA PRO A 527 -19.47 0.44 -7.70
C PRO A 527 -20.35 0.54 -6.46
N ALA A 528 -20.52 -0.57 -5.75
CA ALA A 528 -21.33 -0.61 -4.54
C ALA A 528 -20.68 0.31 -3.49
N GLY A 529 -21.39 1.37 -3.10
CA GLY A 529 -20.99 2.25 -2.01
C GLY A 529 -21.16 1.57 -0.65
N GLY A 530 -20.43 0.48 -0.42
CA GLY A 530 -20.33 -0.14 0.89
C GLY A 530 -19.51 0.74 1.83
N PRO A 531 -19.73 0.64 3.16
CA PRO A 531 -18.88 1.32 4.13
C PRO A 531 -17.42 0.88 3.93
N LYS A 532 -16.48 1.83 4.01
CA LYS A 532 -15.04 1.56 3.88
C LYS A 532 -14.64 0.39 4.79
N PRO A 533 -13.80 -0.57 4.33
CA PRO A 533 -13.30 -1.62 5.19
C PRO A 533 -12.58 -0.98 6.39
N ARG A 534 -12.85 -1.50 7.59
CA ARG A 534 -12.19 -1.08 8.83
C ARG A 534 -10.67 -1.10 8.60
N GLY A 535 -10.02 0.04 8.83
CA GLY A 535 -8.56 0.07 8.91
C GLY A 535 -8.08 -0.96 9.93
N PRO A 536 -6.90 -1.56 9.73
CA PRO A 536 -6.32 -2.46 10.72
C PRO A 536 -6.28 -1.74 12.06
N LYS A 537 -6.79 -2.38 13.12
CA LYS A 537 -6.64 -1.89 14.49
C LYS A 537 -5.13 -1.65 14.73
N PRO A 538 -4.73 -0.56 15.40
CA PRO A 538 -3.39 -0.46 15.94
C PRO A 538 -3.17 -1.72 16.78
N GLN A 539 -2.17 -2.49 16.39
CA GLN A 539 -1.81 -3.73 17.04
C GLN A 539 -1.04 -3.32 18.28
N ASP A 540 -1.67 -3.51 19.44
CA ASP A 540 -1.19 -3.27 20.80
C ASP A 540 0.34 -3.08 20.88
N GLU A 541 0.77 -1.80 20.83
CA GLU A 541 2.06 -1.36 21.33
C GLU A 541 1.86 -1.07 22.82
N ASP A 542 1.88 -2.12 23.63
CA ASP A 542 2.00 -1.98 25.07
C ASP A 542 3.48 -1.71 25.43
N ASP A 543 3.62 -0.68 26.28
CA ASP A 543 4.74 -0.31 27.16
C ASP A 543 5.86 0.58 26.62
N GLU A 544 5.69 1.91 26.75
CA GLU A 544 6.65 2.78 27.44
C GLU A 544 5.95 3.96 28.19
N GLY A 545 6.10 4.02 29.52
CA GLY A 545 6.32 5.30 30.22
C GLY A 545 5.16 5.99 30.99
N MET A 546 5.21 5.79 32.32
CA MET A 546 4.88 6.77 33.39
C MET A 546 3.41 7.02 33.79
N ALA A 547 3.20 6.96 35.11
CA ALA A 547 1.94 7.11 35.82
C ALA A 547 1.14 8.37 35.44
N GLN A 548 -0.02 8.16 34.80
CA GLN A 548 -1.12 9.11 34.76
C GLN A 548 -2.32 8.50 35.49
N MET A 549 -3.02 9.29 36.31
CA MET A 549 -4.23 8.85 37.00
C MET A 549 -5.25 8.31 35.98
N ASN A 550 -5.81 7.13 36.23
CA ASN A 550 -6.73 6.43 35.34
C ASN A 550 -8.10 7.16 35.20
N PHE A 551 -8.13 8.26 34.45
CA PHE A 551 -9.37 8.95 34.06
C PHE A 551 -10.29 8.06 33.20
N ASP A 552 -9.71 7.09 32.51
CA ASP A 552 -10.45 6.08 31.72
C ASP A 552 -11.41 5.25 32.57
N ALA A 553 -11.00 4.89 33.79
CA ALA A 553 -11.83 4.09 34.68
C ALA A 553 -13.01 4.91 35.22
N GLU A 554 -12.81 6.20 35.47
CA GLU A 554 -13.82 7.08 36.08
C GLU A 554 -14.91 7.48 35.08
N VAL A 555 -14.54 7.87 33.86
CA VAL A 555 -15.52 8.20 32.79
C VAL A 555 -16.30 6.95 32.36
N ASN A 556 -15.63 5.80 32.24
CA ASN A 556 -16.31 4.53 31.97
C ASN A 556 -17.24 4.12 33.11
N ALA A 557 -16.86 4.33 34.37
CA ALA A 557 -17.73 4.04 35.51
C ALA A 557 -18.94 4.97 35.62
N ILE A 558 -18.84 6.23 35.14
CA ILE A 558 -19.97 7.17 35.08
C ILE A 558 -20.95 6.77 33.98
N LEU A 559 -20.45 6.41 32.80
CA LEU A 559 -21.27 6.02 31.64
C LEU A 559 -21.83 4.59 31.73
N ALA A 560 -21.16 3.69 32.45
CA ALA A 560 -21.61 2.30 32.67
C ALA A 560 -22.64 2.15 33.80
N LYS A 561 -22.92 3.20 34.59
CA LYS A 561 -24.01 3.19 35.57
C LYS A 561 -25.34 3.27 34.86
N ASP A 562 -26.23 2.32 35.11
CA ASP A 562 -27.66 2.34 34.73
C ASP A 562 -28.40 3.47 35.47
N ALA A 563 -28.11 4.73 35.13
CA ALA A 563 -28.65 5.94 35.73
C ALA A 563 -29.28 6.84 34.66
N ASP A 564 -30.22 7.71 35.04
CA ASP A 564 -30.87 8.67 34.14
C ASP A 564 -29.82 9.54 33.40
N HIS A 565 -30.01 9.72 32.08
CA HIS A 565 -29.12 10.54 31.22
C HIS A 565 -28.87 11.96 31.77
N LYS A 566 -29.81 12.52 32.55
CA LYS A 566 -29.67 13.84 33.21
C LYS A 566 -28.62 13.83 34.32
N VAL A 567 -28.58 12.78 35.13
CA VAL A 567 -27.63 12.64 36.25
C VAL A 567 -26.22 12.37 35.71
N GLN A 568 -26.11 11.58 34.65
CA GLN A 568 -24.86 11.38 33.92
C GLN A 568 -24.34 12.69 33.32
N LEU A 569 -25.22 13.53 32.76
CA LEU A 569 -24.86 14.85 32.26
C LEU A 569 -24.40 15.80 33.38
N GLU A 570 -25.16 15.91 34.48
CA GLU A 570 -24.81 16.80 35.60
C GLU A 570 -23.46 16.45 36.24
N THR A 571 -23.15 15.15 36.34
CA THR A 571 -21.85 14.68 36.87
C THR A 571 -20.70 14.99 35.91
N LEU A 572 -20.89 14.81 34.59
CA LEU A 572 -19.89 15.19 33.58
C LEU A 572 -19.69 16.71 33.50
N ILE A 573 -20.76 17.50 33.61
CA ILE A 573 -20.67 18.97 33.69
C ILE A 573 -19.97 19.41 34.97
N GLY A 574 -20.24 18.75 36.11
CA GLY A 574 -19.54 19.00 37.37
C GLY A 574 -18.04 18.76 37.27
N LEU A 575 -17.62 17.70 36.55
CA LEU A 575 -16.21 17.45 36.25
C LEU A 575 -15.63 18.52 35.30
N LEU A 576 -16.37 18.93 34.27
CA LEU A 576 -15.96 20.03 33.38
C LEU A 576 -15.72 21.32 34.17
N TYR A 577 -16.64 21.71 35.06
CA TYR A 577 -16.49 22.93 35.88
C TYR A 577 -15.42 22.83 36.96
N ARG A 578 -14.96 21.62 37.30
CA ARG A 578 -13.78 21.45 38.14
C ARG A 578 -12.50 21.85 37.41
N PHE A 579 -12.39 21.54 36.12
CA PHE A 579 -11.24 21.88 35.27
C PHE A 579 -11.34 23.26 34.64
N LEU A 580 -12.57 23.74 34.42
CA LEU A 580 -12.90 25.08 33.89
C LEU A 580 -13.85 25.81 34.87
N PRO A 581 -13.35 26.27 36.03
CA PRO A 581 -14.17 26.92 37.06
C PRO A 581 -14.83 28.21 36.58
N SER A 582 -15.97 28.55 37.18
CA SER A 582 -16.67 29.83 37.01
C SER A 582 -16.77 30.52 38.38
N PRO A 583 -16.18 31.72 38.61
CA PRO A 583 -15.42 32.58 37.69
C PRO A 583 -14.01 32.07 37.32
N TYR A 584 -13.41 32.63 36.25
CA TYR A 584 -12.06 32.28 35.79
C TYR A 584 -10.99 32.60 36.85
N ILE A 585 -10.14 31.62 37.15
CA ILE A 585 -9.00 31.74 38.06
C ILE A 585 -7.77 31.16 37.34
N PRO A 586 -6.75 31.97 37.00
CA PRO A 586 -5.61 31.55 36.18
C PRO A 586 -4.88 30.29 36.70
N ASP A 587 -4.73 30.15 38.01
CA ASP A 587 -3.97 29.05 38.64
C ASP A 587 -4.75 27.73 38.81
N LYS A 588 -6.03 27.69 38.42
CA LYS A 588 -6.91 26.52 38.59
C LYS A 588 -7.45 25.94 37.28
N VAL A 589 -7.03 26.47 36.13
CA VAL A 589 -7.45 25.98 34.82
C VAL A 589 -6.47 24.92 34.34
N ASP A 590 -6.97 23.71 34.13
CA ASP A 590 -6.17 22.56 33.73
C ASP A 590 -6.62 22.06 32.36
N LEU A 591 -6.05 22.67 31.31
CA LEU A 591 -6.51 22.49 29.92
C LEU A 591 -6.28 21.09 29.37
N ALA A 592 -5.14 20.47 29.72
CA ALA A 592 -4.82 19.11 29.28
C ALA A 592 -5.85 18.09 29.80
N SER A 593 -6.20 18.21 31.07
CA SER A 593 -7.19 17.36 31.74
C SER A 593 -8.60 17.56 31.17
N ALA A 594 -8.99 18.81 30.88
CA ALA A 594 -10.28 19.10 30.24
C ALA A 594 -10.38 18.53 28.82
N LEU A 595 -9.32 18.64 28.02
CA LEU A 595 -9.26 18.12 26.65
C LEU A 595 -9.26 16.58 26.60
N GLN A 596 -8.54 15.92 27.52
CA GLN A 596 -8.57 14.47 27.63
C GLN A 596 -9.95 13.95 28.04
N LEU A 597 -10.66 14.68 28.90
CA LEU A 597 -12.03 14.33 29.30
C LEU A 597 -13.00 14.49 28.12
N THR A 598 -12.90 15.59 27.37
CA THR A 598 -13.77 15.83 26.19
C THR A 598 -13.52 14.80 25.09
N GLU A 599 -12.24 14.47 24.80
CA GLU A 599 -11.86 13.43 23.86
C GLU A 599 -12.49 12.08 24.23
N LYS A 600 -12.43 11.68 25.50
CA LYS A 600 -13.00 10.41 25.98
C LYS A 600 -14.52 10.41 25.90
N VAL A 601 -15.18 11.48 26.33
CA VAL A 601 -16.65 11.58 26.26
C VAL A 601 -17.15 11.52 24.81
N VAL A 602 -16.39 12.05 23.84
CA VAL A 602 -16.74 12.02 22.41
C VAL A 602 -16.42 10.69 21.74
N THR A 603 -15.34 10.00 22.15
CA THR A 603 -14.85 8.75 21.53
C THR A 603 -15.53 7.49 22.08
N LEU A 604 -15.91 7.46 23.37
CA LEU A 604 -16.51 6.30 24.02
C LEU A 604 -17.81 5.85 23.34
N GLU A 605 -17.90 4.54 23.05
CA GLU A 605 -19.07 3.90 22.43
C GLU A 605 -20.13 3.47 23.45
N THR A 606 -19.79 3.44 24.75
CA THR A 606 -20.67 3.00 25.85
C THR A 606 -21.68 4.08 26.29
N GLY A 607 -21.41 5.36 25.99
CA GLY A 607 -22.28 6.48 26.33
C GLY A 607 -23.41 6.71 25.33
N SER A 608 -24.59 7.05 25.82
CA SER A 608 -25.70 7.50 24.98
C SER A 608 -25.31 8.79 24.23
N MET A 609 -25.43 8.81 22.90
CA MET A 609 -25.15 9.98 22.05
C MET A 609 -25.91 11.25 22.47
N VAL A 610 -27.00 11.10 23.21
CA VAL A 610 -27.77 12.22 23.77
C VAL A 610 -26.95 12.98 24.82
N VAL A 611 -26.20 12.27 25.67
CA VAL A 611 -25.41 12.85 26.76
C VAL A 611 -24.16 13.55 26.22
N SER A 612 -23.46 12.93 25.27
CA SER A 612 -22.26 13.52 24.66
C SER A 612 -22.57 14.81 23.88
N ARG A 613 -23.69 14.85 23.13
CA ARG A 613 -24.15 16.05 22.41
C ARG A 613 -24.49 17.20 23.35
N GLN A 614 -25.20 16.92 24.43
CA GLN A 614 -25.58 17.92 25.43
C GLN A 614 -24.37 18.41 26.24
N TYR A 615 -23.40 17.54 26.51
CA TYR A 615 -22.13 17.90 27.14
C TYR A 615 -21.30 18.86 26.28
N VAL A 616 -21.16 18.57 24.98
CA VAL A 616 -20.46 19.48 24.04
C VAL A 616 -21.20 20.82 23.90
N ALA A 617 -22.54 20.81 23.91
CA ALA A 617 -23.33 22.04 23.91
C ALA A 617 -23.09 22.89 25.18
N ALA A 618 -23.06 22.26 26.36
CA ALA A 618 -22.74 22.95 27.61
C ALA A 618 -21.29 23.49 27.64
N LEU A 619 -20.34 22.79 27.01
CA LEU A 619 -18.97 23.26 26.83
C LEU A 619 -18.94 24.50 25.91
N ALA A 620 -19.67 24.48 24.80
CA ALA A 620 -19.76 25.62 23.89
C ALA A 620 -20.42 26.85 24.55
N GLU A 621 -21.48 26.67 25.33
CA GLU A 621 -22.10 27.75 26.13
C GLU A 621 -21.14 28.31 27.18
N ARG A 622 -20.35 27.44 27.82
CA ARG A 622 -19.35 27.86 28.82
C ARG A 622 -18.26 28.73 28.20
N LEU A 623 -17.79 28.39 27.00
CA LEU A 623 -16.80 29.17 26.26
C LEU A 623 -17.35 30.56 25.88
N GLU A 624 -18.64 30.68 25.58
CA GLU A 624 -19.31 31.94 25.20
C GLU A 624 -19.48 32.92 26.37
N GLN A 625 -19.82 32.41 27.57
CA GLN A 625 -20.11 33.22 28.76
C GLN A 625 -18.85 33.71 29.52
N SER A 626 -17.65 33.46 29.00
CA SER A 626 -16.42 33.48 29.80
C SER A 626 -15.50 34.68 29.54
N ASP A 627 -15.03 35.32 30.62
CA ASP A 627 -13.90 36.27 30.63
C ASP A 627 -12.54 35.56 30.46
N MET A 628 -12.49 34.49 29.65
CA MET A 628 -11.29 33.70 29.39
C MET A 628 -10.39 34.41 28.36
N PRO A 629 -9.06 34.25 28.43
CA PRO A 629 -8.16 34.75 27.40
C PRO A 629 -8.46 34.09 26.04
N LEU A 630 -8.46 34.90 24.98
CA LEU A 630 -8.84 34.49 23.62
C LEU A 630 -8.01 33.32 23.07
N GLU A 631 -6.73 33.22 23.48
CA GLU A 631 -5.83 32.12 23.09
C GLU A 631 -6.31 30.76 23.61
N VAL A 632 -6.80 30.71 24.84
CA VAL A 632 -7.29 29.48 25.47
C VAL A 632 -8.60 29.04 24.84
N VAL A 633 -9.49 29.99 24.54
CA VAL A 633 -10.76 29.70 23.86
C VAL A 633 -10.50 29.13 22.47
N ARG A 634 -9.53 29.70 21.73
CA ARG A 634 -9.12 29.18 20.42
C ARG A 634 -8.61 27.75 20.51
N GLU A 635 -7.64 27.48 21.39
CA GLU A 635 -7.01 26.16 21.50
C GLU A 635 -8.02 25.07 21.87
N VAL A 636 -8.93 25.36 22.81
CA VAL A 636 -9.97 24.42 23.20
C VAL A 636 -10.96 24.18 22.05
N THR A 637 -11.34 25.23 21.31
CA THR A 637 -12.32 25.12 20.22
C THR A 637 -11.75 24.34 19.03
N GLU A 638 -10.50 24.62 18.62
CA GLU A 638 -9.83 23.90 17.53
C GLU A 638 -9.70 22.40 17.85
N LYS A 639 -9.20 22.05 19.05
CA LYS A 639 -9.04 20.64 19.46
C LYS A 639 -10.37 19.91 19.60
N VAL A 640 -11.41 20.55 20.12
CA VAL A 640 -12.75 19.93 20.22
C VAL A 640 -13.36 19.70 18.84
N ILE A 641 -13.15 20.61 17.88
CA ILE A 641 -13.57 20.39 16.49
C ILE A 641 -12.86 19.17 15.92
N ASP A 642 -11.54 19.03 16.11
CA ASP A 642 -10.76 17.89 15.63
C ASP A 642 -11.26 16.55 16.20
N PHE A 643 -11.62 16.50 17.49
CA PHE A 643 -12.21 15.31 18.11
C PHE A 643 -13.57 14.93 17.51
N ILE A 644 -14.35 15.92 17.04
CA ILE A 644 -15.68 15.71 16.48
C ILE A 644 -15.63 15.36 14.98
N LEU A 645 -14.57 15.75 14.24
CA LEU A 645 -14.43 15.52 12.79
C LEU A 645 -14.76 14.09 12.33
N PRO A 646 -14.32 13.00 13.01
CA PRO A 646 -14.66 11.63 12.61
C PRO A 646 -16.16 11.30 12.71
N ARG A 647 -16.91 12.06 13.51
CA ARG A 647 -18.35 11.87 13.80
C ARG A 647 -19.19 13.10 13.43
N ALA A 648 -18.73 13.93 12.47
CA ALA A 648 -19.31 15.23 12.14
C ALA A 648 -20.84 15.22 11.91
N ILE A 649 -21.38 14.19 11.25
CA ILE A 649 -22.83 14.04 10.97
C ILE A 649 -23.66 13.95 12.28
N SER A 650 -23.07 13.46 13.36
CA SER A 650 -23.76 13.30 14.64
C SER A 650 -23.71 14.55 15.52
N TYR A 651 -22.90 15.55 15.20
CA TYR A 651 -22.69 16.75 16.02
C TYR A 651 -22.83 18.03 15.18
N GLU A 652 -23.68 18.00 14.14
CA GLU A 652 -23.83 19.10 13.18
C GLU A 652 -24.16 20.44 13.86
N ASP A 653 -25.07 20.44 14.84
CA ASP A 653 -25.46 21.67 15.55
C ASP A 653 -24.32 22.22 16.42
N GLN A 654 -23.65 21.35 17.18
CA GLN A 654 -22.55 21.74 18.08
C GLN A 654 -21.34 22.23 17.29
N THR A 655 -21.01 21.57 16.18
CA THR A 655 -19.90 21.98 15.30
C THR A 655 -20.17 23.32 14.64
N CYS A 656 -21.42 23.63 14.28
CA CYS A 656 -21.80 24.94 13.77
C CYS A 656 -21.54 26.05 14.81
N VAL A 657 -22.02 25.86 16.06
CA VAL A 657 -21.83 26.84 17.14
C VAL A 657 -20.35 27.05 17.45
N LEU A 658 -19.57 25.98 17.58
CA LEU A 658 -18.12 26.06 17.84
C LEU A 658 -17.37 26.75 16.69
N LYS A 659 -17.74 26.53 15.43
CA LYS A 659 -17.12 27.19 14.27
C LYS A 659 -17.47 28.68 14.19
N LEU A 660 -18.71 29.07 14.53
CA LEU A 660 -19.10 30.48 14.64
C LEU A 660 -18.31 31.19 15.75
N GLN A 661 -18.15 30.53 16.90
CA GLN A 661 -17.34 31.03 18.01
C GLN A 661 -15.86 31.16 17.61
N LEU A 662 -15.29 30.14 16.97
CA LEU A 662 -13.91 30.17 16.46
C LEU A 662 -13.68 31.33 15.51
N ALA A 663 -14.60 31.56 14.56
CA ALA A 663 -14.51 32.68 13.62
C ALA A 663 -14.48 34.03 14.35
N SER A 664 -15.34 34.22 15.36
CA SER A 664 -15.36 35.46 16.15
C SER A 664 -14.08 35.70 16.97
N VAL A 665 -13.45 34.63 17.44
CA VAL A 665 -12.17 34.69 18.18
C VAL A 665 -11.03 35.02 17.21
N LEU A 666 -10.99 34.39 16.04
CA LEU A 666 -9.97 34.64 15.01
C LEU A 666 -10.06 36.06 14.44
N GLU A 667 -11.27 36.59 14.25
CA GLU A 667 -11.49 38.00 13.89
C GLU A 667 -10.88 38.96 14.92
N ARG A 668 -11.09 38.71 16.22
CA ARG A 668 -10.49 39.52 17.30
C ARG A 668 -8.97 39.41 17.38
N GLN A 669 -8.39 38.34 16.84
CA GLN A 669 -6.94 38.12 16.72
C GLN A 669 -6.35 38.63 15.40
N ASN A 670 -7.14 39.29 14.54
CA ASN A 670 -6.77 39.74 13.20
C ASN A 670 -6.41 38.61 12.20
N ASP A 671 -6.81 37.35 12.45
CA ASP A 671 -6.65 36.24 11.49
C ASP A 671 -7.90 36.08 10.61
N VAL A 672 -8.00 36.95 9.60
CA VAL A 672 -9.16 37.08 8.72
C VAL A 672 -9.36 35.84 7.85
N LEU A 673 -8.28 35.26 7.32
CA LEU A 673 -8.33 34.08 6.46
C LEU A 673 -8.66 32.81 7.26
N GLY A 674 -8.14 32.69 8.48
CA GLY A 674 -8.52 31.62 9.41
C GLY A 674 -10.02 31.66 9.74
N ALA A 675 -10.56 32.85 10.02
CA ALA A 675 -11.97 33.05 10.27
C ALA A 675 -12.85 32.67 9.07
N ALA A 676 -12.46 33.08 7.86
CA ALA A 676 -13.18 32.71 6.62
C ALA A 676 -13.23 31.19 6.42
N ARG A 677 -12.11 30.48 6.59
CA ARG A 677 -12.03 29.02 6.44
C ARG A 677 -12.88 28.28 7.47
N ALA A 678 -12.92 28.76 8.72
CA ALA A 678 -13.77 28.20 9.77
C ALA A 678 -15.25 28.27 9.37
N LEU A 679 -15.71 29.41 8.85
CA LEU A 679 -17.09 29.60 8.41
C LEU A 679 -17.43 28.84 7.13
N MET A 680 -16.51 28.75 6.15
CA MET A 680 -16.71 27.99 4.91
C MET A 680 -16.95 26.50 5.16
N SER A 681 -16.41 25.97 6.25
CA SER A 681 -16.56 24.57 6.64
C SER A 681 -17.92 24.24 7.27
N ILE A 682 -18.84 25.21 7.37
CA ILE A 682 -20.19 25.03 7.89
C ILE A 682 -21.13 24.60 6.75
N ASN A 683 -21.85 23.49 6.95
CA ASN A 683 -22.87 23.03 6.01
C ASN A 683 -24.16 23.85 6.18
N ALA A 684 -24.35 24.88 5.35
CA ALA A 684 -25.52 25.76 5.42
C ALA A 684 -26.83 25.14 4.88
N ASP A 685 -26.81 23.92 4.37
CA ASP A 685 -27.98 23.24 3.76
C ASP A 685 -28.79 22.38 4.74
N SER A 686 -28.31 22.18 5.97
CA SER A 686 -29.06 21.44 7.00
C SER A 686 -30.28 22.24 7.49
N GLY A 687 -31.45 21.61 7.55
CA GLY A 687 -32.74 22.25 7.77
C GLY A 687 -33.14 22.51 9.23
N GLN A 688 -32.21 22.56 10.19
CA GLN A 688 -32.52 22.77 11.61
C GLN A 688 -32.20 24.19 12.08
N ARG A 689 -33.09 24.76 12.92
CA ARG A 689 -32.92 26.09 13.50
C ARG A 689 -31.89 26.02 14.63
N TYR A 690 -30.81 26.77 14.47
CA TYR A 690 -29.69 26.85 15.40
C TYR A 690 -30.12 27.36 16.78
N SER A 691 -29.70 26.68 17.85
CA SER A 691 -29.93 27.11 19.23
C SER A 691 -28.65 27.73 19.82
N GLY A 692 -28.65 29.05 20.00
CA GLY A 692 -27.59 29.82 20.65
C GLY A 692 -27.85 31.34 20.53
N PRO A 693 -27.38 32.19 21.46
CA PRO A 693 -27.63 33.64 21.40
C PRO A 693 -26.97 34.31 20.19
N THR A 694 -25.77 33.89 19.81
CA THR A 694 -25.07 34.29 18.57
C THR A 694 -25.76 33.75 17.31
N ALA A 695 -26.24 32.51 17.35
CA ALA A 695 -26.93 31.87 16.23
C ALA A 695 -28.34 32.44 15.96
N GLN A 696 -28.99 33.08 16.94
CA GLN A 696 -30.23 33.84 16.76
C GLN A 696 -30.02 35.21 16.09
N ALA A 697 -28.84 35.83 16.28
CA ALA A 697 -28.51 37.11 15.67
C ALA A 697 -28.09 36.99 14.20
N GLU A 698 -27.45 35.87 13.82
CA GLU A 698 -26.92 35.60 12.47
C GLU A 698 -27.71 34.54 11.69
N GLY A 699 -28.89 34.14 12.19
CA GLY A 699 -29.62 32.93 11.80
C GLY A 699 -30.21 32.85 10.39
N THR A 700 -29.78 33.71 9.45
CA THR A 700 -30.16 33.59 8.04
C THR A 700 -28.96 33.17 7.19
N LYS A 701 -29.13 32.16 6.32
CA LYS A 701 -28.08 31.67 5.40
C LYS A 701 -27.37 32.81 4.63
N MET A 702 -28.14 33.85 4.31
CA MET A 702 -27.67 35.06 3.65
C MET A 702 -26.62 35.82 4.48
N GLN A 703 -26.83 36.01 5.79
CA GLN A 703 -25.88 36.71 6.66
C GLN A 703 -24.57 35.92 6.81
N LEU A 704 -24.63 34.60 6.92
CA LEU A 704 -23.45 33.73 6.95
C LEU A 704 -22.62 33.89 5.67
N TYR A 705 -23.25 33.81 4.49
CA TYR A 705 -22.55 34.00 3.22
C TYR A 705 -21.98 35.42 3.05
N LEU A 706 -22.69 36.44 3.54
CA LEU A 706 -22.19 37.81 3.52
C LEU A 706 -20.97 37.98 4.44
N ARG A 707 -20.98 37.38 5.64
CA ARG A 707 -19.83 37.40 6.56
C ARG A 707 -18.61 36.69 5.95
N ILE A 708 -18.80 35.52 5.35
CA ILE A 708 -17.74 34.80 4.63
C ILE A 708 -17.15 35.67 3.51
N ALA A 709 -18.01 36.28 2.69
CA ALA A 709 -17.57 37.10 1.58
C ALA A 709 -16.83 38.38 2.03
N LYS A 710 -17.22 38.98 3.17
CA LYS A 710 -16.49 40.11 3.79
C LYS A 710 -15.08 39.70 4.18
N LEU A 711 -14.94 38.61 4.94
CA LEU A 711 -13.64 38.13 5.40
C LEU A 711 -12.73 37.69 4.24
N LEU A 712 -13.27 37.05 3.20
CA LEU A 712 -12.49 36.67 2.02
C LEU A 712 -12.00 37.89 1.23
N MET A 713 -12.81 38.96 1.16
CA MET A 713 -12.40 40.21 0.53
C MET A 713 -11.29 40.90 1.32
N ASP A 714 -11.42 40.97 2.63
CA ASP A 714 -10.40 41.55 3.52
C ASP A 714 -9.10 40.71 3.54
N GLY A 715 -9.22 39.39 3.32
CA GLY A 715 -8.10 38.47 3.14
C GLY A 715 -7.48 38.41 1.73
N GLY A 716 -8.03 39.15 0.76
CA GLY A 716 -7.52 39.22 -0.62
C GLY A 716 -7.92 38.08 -1.56
N GLU A 717 -8.78 37.15 -1.14
CA GLU A 717 -9.27 36.02 -1.95
C GLU A 717 -10.54 36.39 -2.75
N THR A 718 -10.37 37.26 -3.75
CA THR A 718 -11.49 37.84 -4.53
C THR A 718 -12.30 36.83 -5.34
N ASP A 719 -11.68 35.70 -5.75
CA ASP A 719 -12.35 34.67 -6.56
C ASP A 719 -13.40 33.90 -5.76
N LEU A 720 -13.04 33.46 -4.55
CA LEU A 720 -13.93 32.77 -3.64
C LEU A 720 -15.01 33.72 -3.10
N ALA A 721 -14.66 35.00 -2.86
CA ALA A 721 -15.65 36.01 -2.46
C ALA A 721 -16.78 36.19 -3.49
N GLU A 722 -16.49 36.18 -4.81
CA GLU A 722 -17.52 36.25 -5.86
C GLU A 722 -18.48 35.05 -5.80
N GLU A 723 -17.95 33.85 -5.54
CA GLU A 723 -18.76 32.64 -5.43
C GLU A 723 -19.76 32.73 -4.28
N TYR A 724 -19.31 33.16 -3.09
CA TYR A 724 -20.18 33.32 -1.92
C TYR A 724 -21.20 34.45 -2.08
N VAL A 725 -20.86 35.52 -2.80
CA VAL A 725 -21.80 36.60 -3.15
C VAL A 725 -22.87 36.12 -4.11
N ASN A 726 -22.49 35.31 -5.11
CA ASN A 726 -23.45 34.70 -6.03
C ASN A 726 -24.39 33.75 -5.29
N ARG A 727 -23.87 32.93 -4.36
CA ARG A 727 -24.68 32.08 -3.48
C ARG A 727 -25.62 32.90 -2.58
N ALA A 728 -25.17 34.03 -2.04
CA ALA A 728 -26.01 34.93 -1.26
C ALA A 728 -27.12 35.59 -2.10
N SER A 729 -26.84 35.93 -3.37
CA SER A 729 -27.83 36.54 -4.26
C SER A 729 -28.99 35.59 -4.60
N LEU A 730 -28.73 34.28 -4.68
CA LEU A 730 -29.76 33.26 -4.88
C LEU A 730 -30.72 33.16 -3.69
N GLN A 731 -30.27 33.52 -2.48
CA GLN A 731 -31.06 33.49 -1.25
C GLN A 731 -31.87 34.77 -1.01
N GLN A 732 -31.73 35.78 -1.88
CA GLN A 732 -32.39 37.09 -1.73
C GLN A 732 -33.92 37.01 -1.85
N THR A 733 -34.45 35.95 -2.47
CA THR A 733 -35.91 35.73 -2.58
C THR A 733 -36.59 35.39 -1.26
N GLU A 734 -35.84 34.95 -0.25
CA GLU A 734 -36.38 34.46 1.03
C GLU A 734 -36.41 35.52 2.14
N ASN A 735 -35.56 36.56 2.09
CA ASN A 735 -35.39 37.54 3.16
C ASN A 735 -35.95 38.93 2.78
N LYS A 736 -36.82 39.50 3.64
CA LYS A 736 -37.46 40.83 3.46
C LYS A 736 -36.72 41.98 4.16
N ASN A 737 -35.50 41.75 4.67
CA ASN A 737 -34.76 42.78 5.41
C ASN A 737 -33.99 43.69 4.44
N ASP A 738 -34.40 44.95 4.35
CA ASP A 738 -33.80 45.93 3.44
C ASP A 738 -32.31 46.20 3.73
N SER A 739 -31.88 46.14 5.00
CA SER A 739 -30.47 46.37 5.38
C SER A 739 -29.51 45.33 4.80
N VAL A 740 -29.85 44.03 4.92
CA VAL A 740 -29.02 42.92 4.44
C VAL A 740 -28.93 42.91 2.91
N ALA A 741 -30.00 43.32 2.23
CA ALA A 741 -30.02 43.46 0.78
C ALA A 741 -29.07 44.57 0.29
N ILE A 742 -28.91 45.65 1.07
CA ILE A 742 -27.99 46.74 0.75
C ILE A 742 -26.54 46.33 1.00
N GLU A 743 -26.27 45.61 2.09
CA GLU A 743 -24.94 45.03 2.35
C GLU A 743 -24.48 44.10 1.22
N LEU A 744 -25.38 43.26 0.70
CA LEU A 744 -25.09 42.39 -0.43
C LEU A 744 -24.70 43.18 -1.68
N LYS A 745 -25.44 44.26 -1.99
CA LYS A 745 -25.15 45.12 -3.14
C LYS A 745 -23.79 45.82 -3.00
N ALA A 746 -23.49 46.35 -1.81
CA ALA A 746 -22.21 47.00 -1.52
C ALA A 746 -21.03 46.04 -1.68
N LEU A 747 -21.16 44.83 -1.15
CA LEU A 747 -20.10 43.82 -1.25
C LEU A 747 -19.89 43.32 -2.68
N ASN A 748 -20.98 43.15 -3.42
CA ASN A 748 -20.94 42.75 -4.82
C ASN A 748 -20.32 43.84 -5.72
N ALA A 749 -20.43 45.12 -5.36
CA ALA A 749 -19.72 46.21 -6.02
C ALA A 749 -18.21 46.15 -5.72
N ARG A 750 -17.82 45.97 -4.45
CA ARG A 750 -16.41 45.85 -4.02
C ARG A 750 -15.68 44.67 -4.68
N VAL A 751 -16.34 43.52 -4.80
CA VAL A 751 -15.76 42.32 -5.45
C VAL A 751 -15.47 42.57 -6.93
N MET A 752 -16.38 43.22 -7.66
CA MET A 752 -16.18 43.54 -9.08
C MET A 752 -15.10 44.58 -9.30
N ASP A 753 -14.99 45.55 -8.38
CA ASP A 753 -13.93 46.55 -8.40
C ASP A 753 -12.55 45.91 -8.17
N ALA A 754 -12.44 45.02 -7.16
CA ALA A 754 -11.22 44.27 -6.90
C ALA A 754 -10.80 43.36 -8.07
N LYS A 755 -11.76 42.83 -8.84
CA LYS A 755 -11.52 42.06 -10.07
C LYS A 755 -11.28 42.91 -11.33
N ARG A 756 -11.18 44.24 -11.20
CA ARG A 756 -10.97 45.19 -12.30
C ARG A 756 -12.10 45.22 -13.34
N ARG A 757 -13.32 44.82 -12.96
CA ARG A 757 -14.54 44.95 -13.78
C ARG A 757 -15.24 46.27 -13.47
N PHE A 758 -14.58 47.37 -13.82
CA PHE A 758 -14.98 48.72 -13.39
C PHE A 758 -16.36 49.17 -13.90
N ILE A 759 -16.80 48.70 -15.07
CA ILE A 759 -18.11 49.07 -15.64
C ILE A 759 -19.24 48.45 -14.81
N ASP A 760 -19.12 47.17 -14.47
CA ASP A 760 -20.10 46.43 -13.68
C ASP A 760 -20.11 46.94 -12.22
N ALA A 761 -18.94 47.26 -11.68
CA ALA A 761 -18.80 47.88 -10.36
C ALA A 761 -19.50 49.25 -10.31
N ALA A 762 -19.27 50.12 -11.30
CA ALA A 762 -19.88 51.45 -11.38
C ALA A 762 -21.40 51.41 -11.46
N GLN A 763 -21.97 50.46 -12.21
CA GLN A 763 -23.43 50.25 -12.26
C GLN A 763 -23.99 49.88 -10.88
N ARG A 764 -23.31 48.99 -10.14
CA ARG A 764 -23.75 48.57 -8.81
C ARG A 764 -23.60 49.66 -7.75
N TYR A 765 -22.54 50.47 -7.81
CA TYR A 765 -22.40 51.66 -6.95
C TYR A 765 -23.50 52.69 -7.25
N TYR A 766 -23.87 52.86 -8.52
CA TYR A 766 -24.99 53.71 -8.91
C TYR A 766 -26.32 53.20 -8.36
N GLU A 767 -26.60 51.89 -8.40
CA GLU A 767 -27.80 51.30 -7.81
C GLU A 767 -27.89 51.51 -6.28
N ILE A 768 -26.76 51.51 -5.57
CA ILE A 768 -26.72 51.79 -4.13
C ILE A 768 -27.07 53.26 -3.85
N SER A 769 -26.59 54.19 -4.70
CA SER A 769 -26.85 55.63 -4.55
C SER A 769 -28.33 56.02 -4.68
N GLN A 770 -29.16 55.17 -5.31
CA GLN A 770 -30.59 55.40 -5.48
C GLN A 770 -31.45 55.00 -4.27
N VAL A 771 -30.85 54.41 -3.22
CA VAL A 771 -31.59 53.93 -2.04
C VAL A 771 -31.78 55.06 -1.03
N ASN A 772 -33.00 55.62 -0.96
CA ASN A 772 -33.34 56.83 -0.20
C ASN A 772 -33.36 56.72 1.35
N ASN A 773 -33.16 55.53 1.93
CA ASN A 773 -33.51 55.23 3.33
C ASN A 773 -32.32 55.05 4.31
N LEU A 774 -31.07 55.34 3.93
CA LEU A 774 -29.90 55.12 4.80
C LEU A 774 -29.24 56.43 5.24
N HIS A 775 -28.77 56.48 6.50
CA HIS A 775 -27.92 57.57 6.97
C HIS A 775 -26.56 57.53 6.25
N ASN A 776 -26.05 58.70 5.82
CA ASN A 776 -24.78 58.81 5.08
C ASN A 776 -23.58 58.16 5.78
N LEU A 777 -23.60 58.03 7.12
CA LEU A 777 -22.56 57.35 7.91
C LEU A 777 -22.56 55.83 7.73
N GLU A 778 -23.73 55.21 7.61
CA GLU A 778 -23.85 53.75 7.40
C GLU A 778 -23.44 53.37 5.98
N ILE A 779 -23.78 54.21 5.00
CA ILE A 779 -23.33 54.07 3.62
C ILE A 779 -21.80 54.22 3.53
N ALA A 780 -21.22 55.20 4.24
CA ALA A 780 -19.77 55.41 4.29
C ALA A 780 -19.05 54.21 4.92
N ASN A 781 -19.53 53.68 6.04
CA ASN A 781 -18.93 52.51 6.68
C ASN A 781 -19.07 51.23 5.84
N LEU A 782 -20.15 51.08 5.06
CA LEU A 782 -20.33 49.93 4.17
C LEU A 782 -19.46 49.99 2.90
N LEU A 783 -19.11 51.20 2.45
CA LEU A 783 -18.30 51.42 1.24
C LEU A 783 -16.81 51.59 1.51
N PHE A 784 -16.45 52.19 2.65
CA PHE A 784 -15.09 52.58 3.03
C PHE A 784 -14.79 52.16 4.47
N MET A 785 -14.46 50.89 4.69
CA MET A 785 -13.71 50.49 5.90
C MET A 785 -12.23 50.31 5.53
N GLU A 786 -11.54 51.45 5.43
CA GLU A 786 -10.11 51.58 5.75
C GLU A 786 -9.93 52.94 6.44
N VAL A 787 -10.05 52.96 7.77
CA VAL A 787 -9.19 53.70 8.71
C VAL A 787 -9.04 52.87 9.97
#